data_AF-Q4CLL5-F1
#
_entry.id   AF-Q4CLL5-F1
#
_cell.length_a   1.000
_cell.length_b   1.000
_cell.length_c   1.000
_cell.angle_alpha   90.00
_cell.angle_beta   90.00
_cell.angle_gamma   90.00
#
_symmetry.space_group_name_H-M   'P 1'
#
loop_
_entity.id
_entity.type
_entity.pdbx_description
1 polymer ?
#
loop_
_entity_poly.entity_id
_entity_poly.type
_entity_poly.pdbx_seq_one_letter_code
_entity_poly.pdbx_strand_id
1 'polypeptide(L)'
;SFLYQKQQFSVSDHGVLRVVANSGPVSNAIYASNLWTVQRSSWLDWRDNNVGVGAMFRYSPLFAMSIDSSSVVTLTGCKMGSTGFSESLLSQSDAGYRLVAGCLTVAGREVTTAAELELHGINNVTTVAACGECTKDGDCFAPLTTAVIGCKCQCAAGGHGDVCVPAPVPVGPPPPPPPPLRPTLPPPSVGECIGDMVYPEVAQSLGGGLSWLCYRNVTFSGGGMSLTVLIGAMTGDVVNVMFDGCTWRDGAVLLLLGNAYAAVGSLNIVVTGNTFRDALLSPEGVFPPRTNITISGNRFSVTRLIPRSGLGLRKPSCVVMNELAISNDSAVVLSGNVFQTVTALSSAIYVVESSLRVSWRSLFAVVGNTFHMAGGDGTLIYLEGSGQSSSLKVLNNSAVVIRGNLVSRSVRYILLLILALRVESLSAVVFQGNDMQGSSVVFISSESSNIYYDSWLQLSDNLCRVSPSDAFAFFNPTVSLRDSTVTVSGNQFMSSTGTPKVLRIFSGSTDLTNGAIVAACNTVNGVEEANYIIPSAYNATILTCSDPCTIATSCFPAYTTTASSDGCACRCAEGGHGDACLPVAVPEPPSTDGADLCVRDVRVNVEVNVSFGTSVVCYVGATFAADVVVDVESMSGSVRNVTLANCTFVGGASLYVVGWRPDPPAGERADVLISGLESRSGGGVLVANRFPPGSRVTVVDSVLVA
;
A
#
# COMPACT_ATOMS: atom_id res chain seq x y z
N SER A 1 9.55 -20.49 -7.74
CA SER A 1 8.86 -20.89 -8.98
C SER A 1 9.00 -22.38 -9.17
N PHE A 2 8.04 -23.02 -9.85
CA PHE A 2 8.16 -24.43 -10.25
C PHE A 2 9.17 -24.58 -11.38
N LEU A 3 9.18 -23.64 -12.32
CA LEU A 3 10.18 -23.54 -13.37
C LEU A 3 10.85 -22.17 -13.32
N TYR A 4 12.19 -22.15 -13.28
CA TYR A 4 12.98 -20.93 -13.21
C TYR A 4 14.05 -20.95 -14.30
N GLN A 5 13.90 -20.06 -15.28
CA GLN A 5 14.72 -20.04 -16.47
C GLN A 5 15.42 -18.69 -16.65
N LYS A 6 16.77 -18.73 -16.63
CA LYS A 6 17.62 -17.56 -16.84
C LYS A 6 18.16 -17.41 -18.25
N GLN A 7 18.21 -18.47 -19.05
CA GLN A 7 18.80 -18.47 -20.39
C GLN A 7 17.73 -18.66 -21.45
N GLN A 8 18.05 -18.41 -22.72
CA GLN A 8 17.16 -18.73 -23.83
C GLN A 8 16.83 -20.23 -23.81
N PHE A 9 15.57 -20.56 -24.09
CA PHE A 9 15.10 -21.95 -24.08
C PHE A 9 14.19 -22.20 -25.26
N SER A 10 14.34 -23.38 -25.86
CA SER A 10 13.51 -23.81 -26.97
C SER A 10 13.03 -25.24 -26.75
N VAL A 11 11.77 -25.48 -27.13
CA VAL A 11 11.23 -26.82 -27.33
C VAL A 11 11.14 -27.04 -28.83
N SER A 12 11.94 -27.97 -29.36
CA SER A 12 11.99 -28.26 -30.80
C SER A 12 11.94 -29.74 -31.11
N ASP A 13 11.71 -30.03 -32.38
CA ASP A 13 11.82 -31.36 -33.00
C ASP A 13 10.95 -32.41 -32.33
N HIS A 14 9.64 -32.12 -32.25
CA HIS A 14 8.65 -32.92 -31.53
C HIS A 14 8.91 -33.01 -30.02
N GLY A 15 9.68 -32.07 -29.48
CA GLY A 15 9.96 -31.98 -28.06
C GLY A 15 8.71 -31.63 -27.26
N VAL A 16 8.69 -32.08 -26.01
CA VAL A 16 7.60 -31.78 -25.07
C VAL A 16 8.19 -31.29 -23.76
N LEU A 17 7.75 -30.11 -23.29
CA LEU A 17 7.99 -29.65 -21.93
C LEU A 17 6.65 -29.55 -21.21
N ARG A 18 6.51 -30.27 -20.09
CA ARG A 18 5.29 -30.28 -19.28
C ARG A 18 5.60 -29.83 -17.86
N VAL A 19 4.87 -28.84 -17.37
CA VAL A 19 4.83 -28.43 -15.97
C VAL A 19 3.41 -28.63 -15.52
N VAL A 20 3.12 -29.78 -14.92
CA VAL A 20 1.75 -30.24 -14.68
C VAL A 20 1.53 -30.62 -13.21
N ALA A 21 0.35 -30.27 -12.68
CA ALA A 21 -0.14 -30.68 -11.35
C ALA A 21 0.78 -30.30 -10.18
N ASN A 22 1.52 -29.18 -10.30
CA ASN A 22 2.36 -28.68 -9.21
C ASN A 22 1.53 -27.79 -8.29
N SER A 23 1.75 -27.87 -6.98
CA SER A 23 1.13 -26.96 -6.02
C SER A 23 2.15 -26.46 -5.01
N GLY A 24 2.02 -25.20 -4.61
CA GLY A 24 2.89 -24.62 -3.59
C GLY A 24 2.81 -23.10 -3.50
N PRO A 25 3.22 -22.52 -2.36
CA PRO A 25 3.24 -21.08 -2.12
C PRO A 25 4.44 -20.44 -2.83
N VAL A 26 4.45 -20.45 -4.17
CA VAL A 26 5.49 -19.83 -4.99
C VAL A 26 5.04 -18.45 -5.48
N SER A 27 5.98 -17.52 -5.61
CA SER A 27 5.66 -16.19 -6.16
C SER A 27 5.12 -16.27 -7.58
N ASN A 28 5.72 -17.11 -8.41
CA ASN A 28 5.35 -17.29 -9.81
C ASN A 28 5.47 -18.78 -10.14
N ALA A 29 4.54 -19.40 -10.87
CA ALA A 29 4.74 -20.78 -11.34
C ALA A 29 5.97 -20.85 -12.25
N ILE A 30 6.04 -19.92 -13.21
CA ILE A 30 7.03 -19.89 -14.28
C ILE A 30 7.74 -18.54 -14.26
N TYR A 31 9.08 -18.60 -14.15
CA TYR A 31 9.93 -17.43 -14.24
C TYR A 31 10.80 -17.51 -15.49
N ALA A 32 10.61 -16.58 -16.41
CA ALA A 32 11.23 -16.56 -17.73
C ALA A 32 11.97 -15.23 -17.96
N SER A 33 13.30 -15.22 -17.86
CA SER A 33 14.09 -13.99 -18.09
C SER A 33 14.56 -13.78 -19.53
N ASN A 34 14.28 -14.73 -20.43
CA ASN A 34 14.77 -14.73 -21.82
C ASN A 34 13.74 -15.39 -22.74
N LEU A 35 13.94 -15.26 -24.06
CA LEU A 35 13.00 -15.70 -25.10
C LEU A 35 12.69 -17.21 -25.00
N TRP A 36 11.42 -17.58 -25.19
CA TRP A 36 10.97 -18.96 -25.32
C TRP A 36 10.53 -19.21 -26.76
N THR A 37 10.99 -20.32 -27.33
CA THR A 37 10.60 -20.72 -28.69
C THR A 37 10.02 -22.13 -28.69
N VAL A 38 8.79 -22.30 -29.16
CA VAL A 38 8.15 -23.60 -29.35
C VAL A 38 7.99 -23.83 -30.85
N GLN A 39 8.72 -24.81 -31.39
CA GLN A 39 8.84 -24.99 -32.84
C GLN A 39 8.91 -26.46 -33.25
N ARG A 40 8.70 -26.73 -34.55
CA ARG A 40 8.81 -28.05 -35.19
C ARG A 40 7.94 -29.10 -34.51
N SER A 41 6.63 -28.85 -34.50
CA SER A 41 5.61 -29.76 -33.97
C SER A 41 5.82 -30.12 -32.50
N SER A 42 6.26 -29.15 -31.72
CA SER A 42 6.54 -29.31 -30.29
C SER A 42 5.37 -28.89 -29.43
N TRP A 43 5.41 -29.27 -28.16
CA TRP A 43 4.34 -28.96 -27.20
C TRP A 43 4.89 -28.43 -25.89
N LEU A 44 4.37 -27.29 -25.46
CA LEU A 44 4.62 -26.71 -24.16
C LEU A 44 3.33 -26.72 -23.34
N ASP A 45 3.36 -27.39 -22.20
CA ASP A 45 2.16 -27.74 -21.45
C ASP A 45 2.23 -27.29 -20.01
N TRP A 46 1.34 -26.35 -19.65
CA TRP A 46 1.18 -25.84 -18.29
C TRP A 46 -0.23 -26.13 -17.80
N ARG A 47 -0.38 -27.26 -17.10
CA ARG A 47 -1.70 -27.77 -16.70
C ARG A 47 -1.82 -27.96 -15.19
N ASP A 48 -2.98 -27.67 -14.62
CA ASP A 48 -3.34 -28.01 -13.23
C ASP A 48 -2.38 -27.50 -12.16
N ASN A 49 -1.63 -26.44 -12.45
CA ASN A 49 -0.72 -25.85 -11.45
C ASN A 49 -1.51 -24.93 -10.52
N ASN A 50 -1.24 -25.03 -9.21
CA ASN A 50 -1.85 -24.20 -8.19
C ASN A 50 -0.79 -23.40 -7.44
N VAL A 51 -0.73 -22.10 -7.70
CA VAL A 51 0.19 -21.15 -7.03
C VAL A 51 -0.48 -20.34 -5.93
N GLY A 52 -1.75 -20.64 -5.61
CA GLY A 52 -2.52 -19.94 -4.59
C GLY A 52 -2.67 -18.46 -4.95
N VAL A 53 -2.02 -17.60 -4.15
CA VAL A 53 -2.05 -16.13 -4.29
C VAL A 53 -0.87 -15.57 -5.09
N GLY A 54 -0.01 -16.43 -5.63
CA GLY A 54 1.08 -16.07 -6.53
C GLY A 54 0.61 -15.85 -7.96
N ALA A 55 1.53 -15.41 -8.82
CA ALA A 55 1.29 -15.27 -10.24
C ALA A 55 1.53 -16.59 -11.00
N MET A 56 0.92 -16.77 -12.16
CA MET A 56 1.30 -17.89 -13.04
C MET A 56 2.65 -17.62 -13.72
N PHE A 57 2.84 -16.42 -14.27
CA PHE A 57 4.03 -16.05 -15.02
C PHE A 57 4.75 -14.86 -14.41
N ARG A 58 6.08 -14.85 -14.57
CA ARG A 58 6.88 -13.63 -14.45
C ARG A 58 7.90 -13.64 -15.56
N TYR A 59 7.77 -12.69 -16.47
CA TYR A 59 8.60 -12.58 -17.67
C TYR A 59 8.94 -11.13 -17.96
N SER A 60 9.95 -10.92 -18.81
CA SER A 60 10.22 -9.60 -19.38
C SER A 60 9.48 -9.49 -20.71
N PRO A 61 8.69 -8.43 -20.94
CA PRO A 61 8.00 -8.23 -22.21
C PRO A 61 8.95 -8.10 -23.41
N LEU A 62 10.20 -7.69 -23.18
CA LEU A 62 11.27 -7.71 -24.18
C LEU A 62 11.59 -9.13 -24.71
N PHE A 63 11.19 -10.17 -23.97
CA PHE A 63 11.53 -11.57 -24.21
C PHE A 63 10.29 -12.47 -24.19
N ALA A 64 9.18 -12.00 -24.76
CA ALA A 64 7.96 -12.78 -24.92
C ALA A 64 8.15 -14.06 -25.77
N MET A 65 7.18 -14.96 -25.74
CA MET A 65 7.24 -16.27 -26.37
C MET A 65 6.97 -16.20 -27.88
N SER A 66 7.64 -17.10 -28.62
CA SER A 66 7.36 -17.38 -30.03
C SER A 66 6.89 -18.81 -30.24
N ILE A 67 5.86 -18.98 -31.06
CA ILE A 67 5.26 -20.27 -31.42
C ILE A 67 5.17 -20.36 -32.95
N ASP A 68 5.67 -21.44 -33.52
CA ASP A 68 5.54 -21.71 -34.96
C ASP A 68 4.15 -22.25 -35.35
N SER A 69 3.90 -22.41 -36.64
CA SER A 69 2.60 -22.83 -37.18
C SER A 69 2.20 -24.29 -36.89
N SER A 70 3.12 -25.09 -36.33
CA SER A 70 2.91 -26.53 -36.09
C SER A 70 2.91 -26.91 -34.62
N SER A 71 3.28 -25.98 -33.74
CA SER A 71 3.48 -26.21 -32.32
C SER A 71 2.30 -25.72 -31.49
N VAL A 72 2.18 -26.28 -30.29
CA VAL A 72 1.06 -26.03 -29.40
C VAL A 72 1.57 -25.55 -28.04
N VAL A 73 0.89 -24.57 -27.46
CA VAL A 73 1.05 -24.15 -26.06
C VAL A 73 -0.28 -24.31 -25.35
N THR A 74 -0.28 -25.00 -24.21
CA THR A 74 -1.47 -25.24 -23.37
C THR A 74 -1.31 -24.57 -22.01
N LEU A 75 -2.32 -23.79 -21.60
CA LEU A 75 -2.44 -23.19 -20.27
C LEU A 75 -3.84 -23.47 -19.71
N THR A 76 -3.99 -24.57 -18.97
CA THR A 76 -5.31 -25.05 -18.56
C THR A 76 -5.36 -25.54 -17.11
N GLY A 77 -6.53 -25.48 -16.47
CA GLY A 77 -6.77 -26.03 -15.13
C GLY A 77 -6.01 -25.33 -13.97
N CYS A 78 -5.29 -24.25 -14.26
CA CYS A 78 -4.40 -23.62 -13.28
C CYS A 78 -5.16 -22.69 -12.31
N LYS A 79 -4.72 -22.64 -11.06
CA LYS A 79 -5.25 -21.77 -10.00
C LYS A 79 -4.17 -20.79 -9.54
N MET A 80 -4.52 -19.50 -9.53
CA MET A 80 -3.56 -18.42 -9.31
C MET A 80 -4.21 -17.18 -8.69
N GLY A 81 -3.38 -16.29 -8.11
CA GLY A 81 -3.81 -14.99 -7.62
C GLY A 81 -3.86 -13.98 -8.76
N SER A 82 -2.85 -14.02 -9.62
CA SER A 82 -2.79 -13.26 -10.87
C SER A 82 -2.18 -14.11 -11.99
N THR A 83 -2.38 -13.71 -13.24
CA THR A 83 -1.67 -14.34 -14.36
C THR A 83 -0.22 -13.88 -14.46
N GLY A 84 0.08 -12.68 -13.94
CA GLY A 84 1.41 -12.05 -13.99
C GLY A 84 1.75 -11.44 -15.36
N PHE A 85 0.75 -11.27 -16.23
CA PHE A 85 0.89 -10.62 -17.53
C PHE A 85 0.66 -9.11 -17.41
N SER A 86 1.69 -8.30 -17.66
CA SER A 86 1.52 -6.86 -17.92
C SER A 86 1.25 -6.57 -19.40
N GLU A 87 1.71 -7.44 -20.29
CA GLU A 87 1.56 -7.37 -21.75
C GLU A 87 1.19 -8.77 -22.31
N SER A 88 1.09 -8.91 -23.63
CA SER A 88 0.88 -10.22 -24.27
C SER A 88 2.05 -11.18 -23.97
N LEU A 89 1.74 -12.45 -23.66
CA LEU A 89 2.73 -13.52 -23.56
C LEU A 89 3.41 -13.80 -24.91
N LEU A 90 2.67 -13.65 -26.02
CA LEU A 90 3.14 -13.92 -27.37
C LEU A 90 3.67 -12.64 -28.02
N SER A 91 4.93 -12.68 -28.48
CA SER A 91 5.56 -11.62 -29.27
C SER A 91 5.52 -11.89 -30.76
N GLN A 92 5.72 -13.15 -31.16
CA GLN A 92 5.80 -13.54 -32.56
C GLN A 92 5.13 -14.90 -32.78
N SER A 93 4.08 -14.91 -33.58
CA SER A 93 3.32 -16.11 -33.91
C SER A 93 3.20 -16.27 -35.43
N ASP A 94 3.64 -17.40 -35.96
CA ASP A 94 3.44 -17.73 -37.37
C ASP A 94 1.99 -18.12 -37.64
N ALA A 95 1.47 -17.84 -38.85
CA ALA A 95 0.10 -18.22 -39.20
C ALA A 95 -0.13 -19.73 -39.00
N GLY A 96 -1.10 -20.09 -38.15
CA GLY A 96 -1.47 -21.48 -37.84
C GLY A 96 -0.99 -22.01 -36.48
N TYR A 97 -0.27 -21.21 -35.69
CA TYR A 97 0.08 -21.56 -34.30
C TYR A 97 -1.15 -21.93 -33.47
N ARG A 98 -0.94 -22.65 -32.36
CA ARG A 98 -2.04 -23.02 -31.43
C ARG A 98 -1.70 -22.63 -30.00
N LEU A 99 -2.50 -21.73 -29.43
CA LEU A 99 -2.52 -21.41 -28.01
C LEU A 99 -3.88 -21.83 -27.45
N VAL A 100 -3.87 -22.88 -26.63
CA VAL A 100 -5.07 -23.40 -25.96
C VAL A 100 -5.04 -22.94 -24.50
N ALA A 101 -6.02 -22.15 -24.09
CA ALA A 101 -6.09 -21.63 -22.72
C ALA A 101 -7.53 -21.64 -22.19
N GLY A 102 -7.71 -21.92 -20.89
CA GLY A 102 -9.04 -21.92 -20.28
C GLY A 102 -9.14 -22.84 -19.07
N CYS A 103 -10.31 -22.89 -18.44
CA CYS A 103 -10.49 -23.53 -17.13
C CYS A 103 -9.49 -22.99 -16.08
N LEU A 104 -9.29 -21.67 -16.04
CA LEU A 104 -8.37 -21.02 -15.11
C LEU A 104 -9.15 -20.45 -13.93
N THR A 105 -8.59 -20.50 -12.72
CA THR A 105 -9.15 -19.78 -11.56
C THR A 105 -8.20 -18.65 -11.17
N VAL A 106 -8.62 -17.40 -11.34
CA VAL A 106 -7.84 -16.20 -11.02
C VAL A 106 -8.49 -15.44 -9.87
N ALA A 107 -7.78 -15.27 -8.75
CA ALA A 107 -8.29 -14.62 -7.54
C ALA A 107 -9.68 -15.15 -7.10
N GLY A 108 -9.88 -16.47 -7.25
CA GLY A 108 -11.12 -17.17 -6.88
C GLY A 108 -12.23 -17.20 -7.93
N ARG A 109 -12.07 -16.48 -9.05
CA ARG A 109 -13.03 -16.47 -10.15
C ARG A 109 -12.60 -17.42 -11.27
N GLU A 110 -13.52 -18.25 -11.75
CA GLU A 110 -13.28 -19.07 -12.94
C GLU A 110 -13.34 -18.21 -14.21
N VAL A 111 -12.33 -18.35 -15.06
CA VAL A 111 -12.17 -17.65 -16.34
C VAL A 111 -12.49 -18.65 -17.45
N THR A 112 -13.53 -18.36 -18.22
CA THR A 112 -14.17 -19.32 -19.14
C THR A 112 -14.30 -18.80 -20.57
N THR A 113 -14.12 -17.50 -20.80
CA THR A 113 -14.29 -16.89 -22.13
C THR A 113 -12.98 -16.28 -22.66
N ALA A 114 -12.87 -16.14 -23.99
CA ALA A 114 -11.73 -15.49 -24.63
C ALA A 114 -11.53 -14.05 -24.13
N ALA A 115 -12.62 -13.28 -24.01
CA ALA A 115 -12.58 -11.91 -23.53
C ALA A 115 -12.02 -11.82 -22.11
N GLU A 116 -12.42 -12.71 -21.20
CA GLU A 116 -11.86 -12.74 -19.84
C GLU A 116 -10.38 -13.14 -19.82
N LEU A 117 -9.95 -14.05 -20.70
CA LEU A 117 -8.54 -14.41 -20.86
C LEU A 117 -7.71 -13.20 -21.32
N GLU A 118 -8.17 -12.47 -22.35
CA GLU A 118 -7.54 -11.25 -22.85
C GLU A 118 -7.43 -10.18 -21.76
N LEU A 119 -8.48 -10.03 -20.94
CA LEU A 119 -8.49 -9.10 -19.81
C LEU A 119 -7.48 -9.47 -18.72
N HIS A 120 -7.13 -10.75 -18.59
CA HIS A 120 -6.05 -11.23 -17.75
C HIS A 120 -4.69 -11.31 -18.48
N GLY A 121 -4.55 -10.62 -19.62
CA GLY A 121 -3.32 -10.53 -20.41
C GLY A 121 -3.01 -11.77 -21.27
N ILE A 122 -3.88 -12.78 -21.24
CA ILE A 122 -3.77 -13.98 -22.08
C ILE A 122 -4.43 -13.68 -23.43
N ASN A 123 -3.69 -12.93 -24.25
CA ASN A 123 -4.14 -12.53 -25.58
C ASN A 123 -3.87 -13.63 -26.62
N ASN A 124 -4.46 -13.49 -27.81
CA ASN A 124 -4.14 -14.33 -28.97
C ASN A 124 -4.40 -15.84 -28.74
N VAL A 125 -5.40 -16.16 -27.92
CA VAL A 125 -5.84 -17.54 -27.67
C VAL A 125 -6.55 -18.07 -28.91
N THR A 126 -6.07 -19.19 -29.46
CA THR A 126 -6.67 -19.81 -30.65
C THR A 126 -7.80 -20.75 -30.28
N THR A 127 -7.79 -21.30 -29.07
CA THR A 127 -8.81 -22.23 -28.58
C THR A 127 -9.04 -22.01 -27.09
N VAL A 128 -10.28 -21.68 -26.74
CA VAL A 128 -10.69 -21.55 -25.34
C VAL A 128 -11.06 -22.93 -24.80
N ALA A 129 -10.36 -23.40 -23.78
CA ALA A 129 -10.63 -24.68 -23.15
C ALA A 129 -11.71 -24.55 -22.07
N ALA A 130 -12.76 -25.38 -22.14
CA ALA A 130 -13.76 -25.49 -21.08
C ALA A 130 -13.32 -26.50 -20.01
N CYS A 131 -13.73 -26.30 -18.76
CA CYS A 131 -13.47 -27.27 -17.71
C CYS A 131 -14.16 -28.61 -18.00
N GLY A 132 -13.40 -29.70 -17.96
CA GLY A 132 -13.90 -31.06 -18.16
C GLY A 132 -14.07 -31.49 -19.62
N GLU A 133 -13.87 -30.61 -20.59
CA GLU A 133 -13.79 -30.97 -22.00
C GLU A 133 -12.33 -31.27 -22.39
N CYS A 134 -12.11 -32.42 -23.03
CA CYS A 134 -10.77 -32.82 -23.44
C CYS A 134 -10.66 -32.84 -24.96
N THR A 135 -9.58 -32.26 -25.48
CA THR A 135 -9.33 -32.15 -26.91
C THR A 135 -7.95 -32.71 -27.26
N LYS A 136 -7.77 -33.07 -28.53
CA LYS A 136 -6.48 -33.60 -29.00
C LYS A 136 -5.33 -32.60 -28.82
N ASP A 137 -5.56 -31.31 -29.10
CA ASP A 137 -4.53 -30.27 -28.96
C ASP A 137 -4.41 -29.73 -27.51
N GLY A 138 -5.45 -29.88 -26.68
CA GLY A 138 -5.46 -29.40 -25.29
C GLY A 138 -4.85 -30.37 -24.28
N ASP A 139 -5.02 -31.68 -24.51
CA ASP A 139 -4.78 -32.71 -23.47
C ASP A 139 -3.77 -33.76 -23.90
N CYS A 140 -3.45 -33.83 -25.20
CA CYS A 140 -2.59 -34.85 -25.76
C CYS A 140 -1.47 -34.22 -26.59
N PHE A 141 -0.37 -34.97 -26.77
CA PHE A 141 0.63 -34.60 -27.75
C PHE A 141 0.10 -34.91 -29.15
N ALA A 142 -0.46 -33.89 -29.81
CA ALA A 142 -1.20 -34.03 -31.07
C ALA A 142 -0.48 -34.81 -32.19
N PRO A 143 0.84 -34.64 -32.44
CA PRO A 143 1.56 -35.37 -33.49
C PRO A 143 1.52 -36.90 -33.32
N LEU A 144 1.44 -37.39 -32.09
CA LEU A 144 1.46 -38.83 -31.77
C LEU A 144 0.14 -39.33 -31.18
N THR A 145 -0.95 -38.60 -31.38
CA THR A 145 -2.29 -38.98 -30.90
C THR A 145 -3.22 -39.28 -32.07
N THR A 146 -3.84 -40.46 -32.10
CA THR A 146 -4.80 -40.84 -33.14
C THR A 146 -6.22 -40.39 -32.82
N ALA A 147 -6.64 -40.49 -31.56
CA ALA A 147 -7.97 -40.10 -31.09
C ALA A 147 -7.96 -39.73 -29.60
N VAL A 148 -9.01 -39.05 -29.16
CA VAL A 148 -9.30 -38.82 -27.74
C VAL A 148 -10.66 -39.43 -27.43
N ILE A 149 -10.71 -40.37 -26.48
CA ILE A 149 -11.94 -41.06 -26.09
C ILE A 149 -12.09 -40.99 -24.57
N GLY A 150 -13.15 -40.34 -24.08
CA GLY A 150 -13.40 -40.20 -22.65
C GLY A 150 -12.23 -39.56 -21.89
N CYS A 151 -11.68 -38.45 -22.41
CA CYS A 151 -10.49 -37.78 -21.88
C CYS A 151 -9.21 -38.62 -21.82
N LYS A 152 -9.12 -39.70 -22.61
CA LYS A 152 -7.91 -40.51 -22.75
C LYS A 152 -7.36 -40.41 -24.17
N CYS A 153 -6.07 -40.14 -24.29
CA CYS A 153 -5.37 -40.09 -25.56
C CYS A 153 -5.07 -41.51 -26.06
N GLN A 154 -5.42 -41.80 -27.31
CA GLN A 154 -4.97 -43.00 -28.00
C GLN A 154 -3.71 -42.69 -28.80
N CYS A 155 -2.64 -43.41 -28.53
CA CYS A 155 -1.33 -43.09 -29.12
C CYS A 155 -1.16 -43.73 -30.49
N ALA A 156 -0.58 -42.96 -31.41
CA ALA A 156 0.00 -43.47 -32.63
C ALA A 156 1.29 -44.26 -32.34
N ALA A 157 1.83 -44.93 -33.35
CA ALA A 157 3.12 -45.59 -33.23
C ALA A 157 4.21 -44.58 -32.79
N GLY A 158 4.98 -44.93 -31.76
CA GLY A 158 6.01 -44.07 -31.17
C GLY A 158 5.52 -43.13 -30.07
N GLY A 159 4.21 -43.00 -29.85
CA GLY A 159 3.65 -42.28 -28.71
C GLY A 159 3.64 -43.13 -27.44
N HIS A 160 3.99 -42.52 -26.31
CA HIS A 160 4.12 -43.18 -25.01
C HIS A 160 3.29 -42.50 -23.92
N GLY A 161 2.76 -43.30 -22.99
CA GLY A 161 2.00 -42.81 -21.83
C GLY A 161 0.55 -42.44 -22.12
N ASP A 162 -0.09 -41.80 -21.14
CA ASP A 162 -1.48 -41.34 -21.15
C ASP A 162 -1.73 -40.13 -22.06
N VAL A 163 -0.67 -39.36 -22.35
CA VAL A 163 -0.70 -38.16 -23.20
C VAL A 163 0.07 -38.31 -24.51
N CYS A 164 0.56 -39.52 -24.84
CA CYS A 164 1.23 -39.85 -26.10
C CYS A 164 2.49 -39.05 -26.42
N VAL A 165 3.34 -38.79 -25.43
CA VAL A 165 4.63 -38.09 -25.59
C VAL A 165 5.65 -38.93 -26.38
N PRO A 166 6.67 -38.32 -27.01
CA PRO A 166 7.62 -39.02 -27.90
C PRO A 166 8.59 -39.97 -27.20
N ALA A 167 8.67 -39.92 -25.88
CA ALA A 167 9.56 -40.76 -25.09
C ALA A 167 8.83 -41.30 -23.85
N PRO A 168 9.16 -42.51 -23.38
CA PRO A 168 8.63 -43.03 -22.12
C PRO A 168 8.99 -42.11 -20.95
N VAL A 169 7.99 -41.63 -20.23
CA VAL A 169 8.18 -40.89 -18.98
C VAL A 169 8.28 -41.89 -17.84
N PRO A 170 9.32 -41.86 -16.99
CA PRO A 170 9.40 -42.72 -15.82
C PRO A 170 8.16 -42.52 -14.94
N VAL A 171 7.43 -43.61 -14.66
CA VAL A 171 6.32 -43.56 -13.70
C VAL A 171 6.92 -43.29 -12.33
N GLY A 172 6.75 -42.06 -11.84
CA GLY A 172 7.13 -41.70 -10.48
C GLY A 172 6.32 -42.52 -9.46
N PRO A 173 6.78 -42.61 -8.21
CA PRO A 173 5.96 -43.20 -7.14
C PRO A 173 4.59 -42.51 -7.10
N PRO A 174 3.52 -43.24 -6.73
CA PRO A 174 2.20 -42.65 -6.59
C PRO A 174 2.26 -41.45 -5.64
N PRO A 175 1.51 -40.37 -5.91
CA PRO A 175 1.51 -39.21 -5.04
C PRO A 175 1.09 -39.65 -3.63
N PRO A 176 1.71 -39.08 -2.58
CA PRO A 176 1.28 -39.35 -1.21
C PRO A 176 -0.21 -38.98 -1.05
N PRO A 177 -0.95 -39.70 -0.20
CA PRO A 177 -2.33 -39.35 0.07
C PRO A 177 -2.43 -37.89 0.52
N PRO A 178 -3.43 -37.13 0.05
CA PRO A 178 -3.60 -35.76 0.47
C PRO A 178 -3.71 -35.71 2.00
N PRO A 179 -3.09 -34.72 2.65
CA PRO A 179 -3.23 -34.55 4.10
C PRO A 179 -4.73 -34.41 4.45
N PRO A 180 -5.16 -34.92 5.61
CA PRO A 180 -6.56 -34.80 6.02
C PRO A 180 -6.97 -33.32 6.00
N LEU A 181 -8.12 -33.04 5.36
CA LEU A 181 -8.71 -31.71 5.34
C LEU A 181 -8.87 -31.27 6.80
N ARG A 182 -8.14 -30.22 7.21
CA ARG A 182 -8.35 -29.60 8.51
C ARG A 182 -9.80 -29.09 8.57
N PRO A 183 -10.49 -29.18 9.71
CA PRO A 183 -11.84 -28.66 9.84
C PRO A 183 -11.84 -27.16 9.49
N THR A 184 -12.40 -26.81 8.34
CA THR A 184 -12.74 -25.43 8.02
C THR A 184 -13.98 -25.07 8.82
N LEU A 185 -13.88 -24.02 9.64
CA LEU A 185 -15.08 -23.45 10.28
C LEU A 185 -16.03 -22.99 9.17
N PRO A 186 -17.32 -23.34 9.23
CA PRO A 186 -18.28 -22.85 8.26
C PRO A 186 -18.31 -21.32 8.29
N PRO A 187 -18.53 -20.67 7.14
CA PRO A 187 -18.69 -19.22 7.11
C PRO A 187 -19.90 -18.79 7.94
N PRO A 188 -19.92 -17.55 8.45
CA PRO A 188 -21.07 -17.04 9.19
C PRO A 188 -22.31 -17.01 8.29
N SER A 189 -23.49 -17.15 8.90
CA SER A 189 -24.72 -16.86 8.18
C SER A 189 -24.81 -15.35 7.87
N VAL A 190 -25.64 -14.97 6.90
CA VAL A 190 -25.75 -13.57 6.46
C VAL A 190 -26.22 -12.70 7.62
N GLY A 191 -25.44 -11.65 7.93
CA GLY A 191 -25.71 -10.73 9.05
C GLY A 191 -25.07 -11.14 10.38
N GLU A 192 -24.54 -12.36 10.49
CA GLU A 192 -23.85 -12.83 11.70
C GLU A 192 -22.34 -12.62 11.60
N CYS A 193 -21.67 -12.64 12.76
CA CYS A 193 -20.21 -12.56 12.87
C CYS A 193 -19.70 -13.80 13.59
N ILE A 194 -18.61 -14.40 13.10
CA ILE A 194 -17.82 -15.34 13.89
C ILE A 194 -17.07 -14.53 14.92
N GLY A 195 -17.18 -14.85 16.20
CA GLY A 195 -16.55 -14.02 17.22
C GLY A 195 -16.12 -14.70 18.50
N ASP A 196 -15.43 -13.90 19.32
CA ASP A 196 -15.03 -14.21 20.69
C ASP A 196 -14.27 -15.55 20.82
N MET A 197 -13.31 -15.77 19.91
CA MET A 197 -12.54 -17.01 19.83
C MET A 197 -11.09 -16.80 19.36
N VAL A 198 -10.27 -17.83 19.57
CA VAL A 198 -8.94 -17.94 18.95
C VAL A 198 -9.06 -18.81 17.70
N TYR A 199 -8.70 -18.26 16.55
CA TYR A 199 -8.75 -18.96 15.27
C TYR A 199 -7.59 -19.96 15.17
N PRO A 200 -7.81 -21.17 14.63
CA PRO A 200 -6.72 -22.13 14.42
C PRO A 200 -5.68 -21.58 13.43
N GLU A 201 -4.40 -21.85 13.66
CA GLU A 201 -3.32 -21.48 12.74
C GLU A 201 -3.46 -22.28 11.43
N VAL A 202 -3.96 -21.62 10.39
CA VAL A 202 -4.19 -22.20 9.07
C VAL A 202 -4.07 -21.13 7.97
N ALA A 203 -3.58 -21.54 6.81
CA ALA A 203 -3.70 -20.77 5.59
C ALA A 203 -5.01 -21.18 4.89
N GLN A 204 -5.99 -20.28 4.83
CA GLN A 204 -7.28 -20.55 4.21
C GLN A 204 -7.74 -19.40 3.33
N SER A 205 -8.51 -19.76 2.31
CA SER A 205 -9.16 -18.81 1.41
C SER A 205 -10.67 -18.90 1.58
N LEU A 206 -11.32 -17.75 1.70
CA LEU A 206 -12.76 -17.58 1.87
C LEU A 206 -13.35 -16.78 0.70
N GLY A 207 -14.68 -16.80 0.58
CA GLY A 207 -15.41 -15.95 -0.37
C GLY A 207 -16.39 -16.72 -1.25
N GLY A 208 -16.22 -18.03 -1.43
CA GLY A 208 -17.02 -18.84 -2.35
C GLY A 208 -18.53 -18.67 -2.17
N GLY A 209 -19.17 -17.97 -3.10
CA GLY A 209 -20.62 -17.71 -3.10
C GLY A 209 -21.12 -16.82 -1.96
N LEU A 210 -20.23 -16.19 -1.18
CA LEU A 210 -20.62 -15.40 -0.02
C LEU A 210 -20.95 -13.96 -0.43
N SER A 211 -22.03 -13.42 0.14
CA SER A 211 -22.34 -11.99 0.14
C SER A 211 -22.07 -11.30 1.48
N TRP A 212 -21.71 -12.09 2.50
CA TRP A 212 -21.46 -11.60 3.85
C TRP A 212 -20.32 -12.39 4.49
N LEU A 213 -19.37 -11.68 5.10
CA LEU A 213 -18.31 -12.27 5.89
C LEU A 213 -17.97 -11.35 7.06
N CYS A 214 -18.16 -11.79 8.29
CA CYS A 214 -17.83 -10.98 9.45
C CYS A 214 -17.06 -11.77 10.51
N TYR A 215 -16.00 -11.16 11.04
CA TYR A 215 -15.27 -11.59 12.22
C TYR A 215 -15.27 -10.48 13.27
N ARG A 216 -15.58 -10.83 14.52
CA ARG A 216 -15.61 -9.88 15.65
C ARG A 216 -14.83 -10.42 16.85
N ASN A 217 -13.90 -9.65 17.41
CA ASN A 217 -13.12 -10.07 18.59
C ASN A 217 -12.40 -11.42 18.42
N VAL A 218 -11.96 -11.75 17.21
CA VAL A 218 -11.23 -13.00 16.92
C VAL A 218 -9.73 -12.78 17.02
N THR A 219 -9.00 -13.75 17.57
CA THR A 219 -7.54 -13.74 17.58
C THR A 219 -6.97 -14.66 16.52
N PHE A 220 -6.20 -14.12 15.57
CA PHE A 220 -5.43 -14.81 14.55
C PHE A 220 -3.94 -14.75 14.90
N SER A 221 -3.26 -15.88 15.00
CA SER A 221 -1.89 -15.96 15.51
C SER A 221 -1.10 -17.06 14.81
N GLY A 222 0.19 -16.81 14.58
CA GLY A 222 1.14 -17.76 14.02
C GLY A 222 1.55 -17.43 12.58
N GLY A 223 2.78 -17.79 12.20
CA GLY A 223 3.33 -17.49 10.88
C GLY A 223 2.72 -18.33 9.75
N GLY A 224 2.05 -19.43 10.07
CA GLY A 224 1.23 -20.21 9.14
C GLY A 224 -0.20 -19.70 9.01
N MET A 225 -0.62 -18.71 9.81
CA MET A 225 -1.97 -18.15 9.77
C MET A 225 -2.08 -17.12 8.65
N SER A 226 -2.90 -17.43 7.65
CA SER A 226 -3.22 -16.51 6.56
C SER A 226 -4.70 -16.61 6.23
N LEU A 227 -5.42 -15.51 6.35
CA LEU A 227 -6.82 -15.40 5.94
C LEU A 227 -6.88 -14.63 4.62
N THR A 228 -7.18 -15.34 3.53
CA THR A 228 -7.34 -14.73 2.22
C THR A 228 -8.83 -14.58 1.89
N VAL A 229 -9.29 -13.35 1.71
CA VAL A 229 -10.63 -13.07 1.19
C VAL A 229 -10.53 -12.96 -0.33
N LEU A 230 -11.02 -13.97 -1.04
CA LEU A 230 -11.05 -14.02 -2.51
C LEU A 230 -12.29 -13.28 -3.00
N ILE A 231 -12.13 -12.00 -3.33
CA ILE A 231 -13.24 -11.16 -3.80
C ILE A 231 -13.84 -11.72 -5.10
N GLY A 232 -13.00 -12.29 -5.98
CA GLY A 232 -13.47 -12.94 -7.22
C GLY A 232 -14.38 -14.15 -7.02
N ALA A 233 -14.34 -14.78 -5.84
CA ALA A 233 -15.20 -15.90 -5.49
C ALA A 233 -16.54 -15.47 -4.84
N MET A 234 -16.65 -14.21 -4.43
CA MET A 234 -17.85 -13.66 -3.79
C MET A 234 -18.92 -13.32 -4.82
N THR A 235 -20.18 -13.39 -4.40
CA THR A 235 -21.34 -13.17 -5.28
C THR A 235 -22.45 -12.45 -4.54
N GLY A 236 -23.06 -11.45 -5.16
CA GLY A 236 -24.26 -10.77 -4.62
C GLY A 236 -24.37 -9.32 -5.05
N ASP A 237 -25.58 -8.75 -4.97
CA ASP A 237 -25.83 -7.34 -5.34
C ASP A 237 -25.08 -6.37 -4.41
N VAL A 238 -25.02 -6.72 -3.11
CA VAL A 238 -24.25 -6.01 -2.10
C VAL A 238 -23.48 -7.05 -1.31
N VAL A 239 -22.16 -6.90 -1.24
CA VAL A 239 -21.27 -7.77 -0.50
C VAL A 239 -20.63 -6.99 0.64
N ASN A 240 -20.67 -7.55 1.85
CA ASN A 240 -20.07 -6.93 3.03
C ASN A 240 -19.05 -7.86 3.68
N VAL A 241 -17.85 -7.34 3.92
CA VAL A 241 -16.77 -8.01 4.64
C VAL A 241 -16.38 -7.14 5.83
N MET A 242 -16.36 -7.69 7.04
CA MET A 242 -16.05 -6.94 8.25
C MET A 242 -15.08 -7.69 9.17
N PHE A 243 -14.06 -6.98 9.64
CA PHE A 243 -13.15 -7.39 10.70
C PHE A 243 -13.19 -6.34 11.79
N ASP A 244 -13.84 -6.66 12.90
CA ASP A 244 -14.19 -5.73 13.98
C ASP A 244 -13.51 -6.16 15.27
N GLY A 245 -12.61 -5.34 15.82
CA GLY A 245 -11.95 -5.63 17.09
C GLY A 245 -11.07 -6.90 17.10
N CYS A 246 -10.66 -7.42 15.93
CA CYS A 246 -9.85 -8.65 15.89
C CYS A 246 -8.37 -8.36 16.21
N THR A 247 -7.68 -9.38 16.72
CA THR A 247 -6.25 -9.33 17.01
C THR A 247 -5.48 -10.23 16.04
N TRP A 248 -4.50 -9.67 15.34
CA TRP A 248 -3.61 -10.37 14.42
C TRP A 248 -2.20 -10.31 14.98
N ARG A 249 -1.55 -11.46 15.17
CA ARG A 249 -0.22 -11.50 15.79
C ARG A 249 0.71 -12.59 15.28
N ASP A 250 1.97 -12.49 15.65
CA ASP A 250 2.99 -13.54 15.51
C ASP A 250 3.22 -14.01 14.06
N GLY A 251 3.05 -13.12 13.09
CA GLY A 251 3.22 -13.39 11.66
C GLY A 251 1.92 -13.61 10.89
N ALA A 252 0.75 -13.48 11.54
CA ALA A 252 -0.53 -13.65 10.86
C ALA A 252 -0.75 -12.61 9.75
N VAL A 253 -1.43 -13.02 8.67
CA VAL A 253 -1.71 -12.18 7.50
C VAL A 253 -3.20 -12.15 7.18
N LEU A 254 -3.74 -10.95 7.00
CA LEU A 254 -5.05 -10.71 6.37
C LEU A 254 -4.82 -10.23 4.94
N LEU A 255 -5.21 -11.02 3.96
CA LEU A 255 -5.10 -10.70 2.53
C LEU A 255 -6.49 -10.47 1.92
N LEU A 256 -6.72 -9.29 1.36
CA LEU A 256 -7.92 -8.96 0.59
C LEU A 256 -7.54 -8.99 -0.89
N LEU A 257 -7.90 -10.07 -1.59
CA LEU A 257 -7.48 -10.28 -2.98
C LEU A 257 -8.61 -9.89 -3.94
N GLY A 258 -8.48 -8.73 -4.55
CA GLY A 258 -9.42 -8.14 -5.50
C GLY A 258 -9.47 -8.89 -6.83
N ASN A 259 -10.65 -8.90 -7.45
CA ASN A 259 -10.84 -9.27 -8.85
C ASN A 259 -11.86 -8.32 -9.47
N ALA A 260 -11.48 -7.60 -10.53
CA ALA A 260 -12.31 -6.58 -11.17
C ALA A 260 -13.66 -7.12 -11.71
N TYR A 261 -13.73 -8.43 -11.96
CA TYR A 261 -14.86 -9.12 -12.59
C TYR A 261 -15.65 -9.98 -11.61
N ALA A 262 -15.38 -9.85 -10.30
CA ALA A 262 -16.21 -10.48 -9.28
C ALA A 262 -17.69 -10.21 -9.56
N ALA A 263 -18.56 -11.21 -9.38
CA ALA A 263 -20.00 -11.09 -9.61
C ALA A 263 -20.67 -10.36 -8.43
N VAL A 264 -20.17 -9.15 -8.16
CA VAL A 264 -20.49 -8.32 -7.00
C VAL A 264 -21.00 -6.98 -7.50
N GLY A 265 -22.22 -6.59 -7.10
CA GLY A 265 -22.79 -5.31 -7.50
C GLY A 265 -22.08 -4.13 -6.82
N SER A 266 -21.99 -4.17 -5.49
CA SER A 266 -21.23 -3.23 -4.65
C SER A 266 -20.52 -4.00 -3.53
N LEU A 267 -19.34 -3.53 -3.15
CA LEU A 267 -18.48 -4.23 -2.18
C LEU A 267 -18.08 -3.30 -1.06
N ASN A 268 -18.40 -3.65 0.19
CA ASN A 268 -17.95 -2.91 1.37
C ASN A 268 -17.03 -3.79 2.20
N ILE A 269 -15.80 -3.34 2.44
CA ILE A 269 -14.85 -4.01 3.31
C ILE A 269 -14.48 -3.07 4.45
N VAL A 270 -14.74 -3.48 5.69
CA VAL A 270 -14.44 -2.69 6.89
C VAL A 270 -13.47 -3.44 7.77
N VAL A 271 -12.29 -2.89 7.98
CA VAL A 271 -11.30 -3.37 8.94
C VAL A 271 -11.22 -2.31 10.03
N THR A 272 -11.90 -2.52 11.15
CA THR A 272 -12.06 -1.51 12.19
C THR A 272 -11.67 -1.99 13.59
N GLY A 273 -10.98 -1.14 14.36
CA GLY A 273 -10.63 -1.42 15.75
C GLY A 273 -9.70 -2.63 15.96
N ASN A 274 -9.03 -3.11 14.92
CA ASN A 274 -8.16 -4.29 15.01
C ASN A 274 -6.78 -3.93 15.57
N THR A 275 -6.13 -4.91 16.18
CA THR A 275 -4.72 -4.81 16.60
C THR A 275 -3.87 -5.76 15.78
N PHE A 276 -2.90 -5.24 15.05
CA PHE A 276 -1.89 -6.00 14.29
C PHE A 276 -0.53 -5.88 14.99
N ARG A 277 -0.04 -6.97 15.60
CA ARG A 277 1.26 -7.02 16.30
C ARG A 277 2.18 -8.02 15.62
N ASP A 278 3.19 -7.54 14.89
CA ASP A 278 4.00 -8.36 13.99
C ASP A 278 3.11 -9.18 13.04
N ALA A 279 2.12 -8.50 12.46
CA ALA A 279 1.13 -9.04 11.53
C ALA A 279 0.91 -8.07 10.38
N LEU A 280 0.32 -8.55 9.29
CA LEU A 280 0.23 -7.80 8.04
C LEU A 280 -1.21 -7.72 7.52
N LEU A 281 -1.65 -6.52 7.15
CA LEU A 281 -2.84 -6.31 6.32
C LEU A 281 -2.39 -6.08 4.87
N SER A 282 -2.99 -6.80 3.94
CA SER A 282 -2.62 -6.71 2.54
C SER A 282 -3.80 -6.66 1.58
N PRO A 283 -4.23 -5.47 1.14
CA PRO A 283 -5.16 -5.29 0.02
C PRO A 283 -4.39 -5.37 -1.30
N GLU A 284 -4.74 -6.34 -2.16
CA GLU A 284 -4.02 -6.61 -3.40
C GLU A 284 -4.97 -6.79 -4.58
N GLY A 285 -4.49 -6.45 -5.78
CA GLY A 285 -5.20 -6.64 -7.04
C GLY A 285 -6.19 -5.53 -7.39
N VAL A 286 -6.91 -5.77 -8.48
CA VAL A 286 -7.91 -4.85 -9.03
C VAL A 286 -9.27 -5.17 -8.43
N PHE A 287 -9.88 -4.21 -7.75
CA PHE A 287 -11.20 -4.41 -7.13
C PHE A 287 -12.33 -4.08 -8.12
N PRO A 288 -13.51 -4.72 -7.97
CA PRO A 288 -14.66 -4.43 -8.83
C PRO A 288 -15.16 -2.98 -8.62
N PRO A 289 -15.93 -2.42 -9.57
CA PRO A 289 -16.58 -1.12 -9.41
C PRO A 289 -17.40 -1.02 -8.12
N ARG A 290 -17.62 0.21 -7.64
CA ARG A 290 -18.40 0.48 -6.41
C ARG A 290 -17.89 -0.29 -5.19
N THR A 291 -16.56 -0.32 -5.03
CA THR A 291 -15.89 -0.90 -3.88
C THR A 291 -15.54 0.17 -2.85
N ASN A 292 -15.87 -0.02 -1.59
CA ASN A 292 -15.43 0.82 -0.47
C ASN A 292 -14.64 -0.02 0.55
N ILE A 293 -13.33 0.23 0.66
CA ILE A 293 -12.46 -0.38 1.66
C ILE A 293 -12.13 0.66 2.73
N THR A 294 -12.65 0.47 3.93
CA THR A 294 -12.39 1.35 5.08
C THR A 294 -11.53 0.63 6.10
N ILE A 295 -10.33 1.14 6.34
CA ILE A 295 -9.38 0.66 7.35
C ILE A 295 -9.32 1.73 8.43
N SER A 296 -10.09 1.57 9.51
CA SER A 296 -10.32 2.64 10.49
C SER A 296 -9.97 2.27 11.93
N GLY A 297 -9.32 3.17 12.67
CA GLY A 297 -9.12 3.00 14.12
C GLY A 297 -8.32 1.75 14.51
N ASN A 298 -7.49 1.21 13.60
CA ASN A 298 -6.66 0.04 13.88
C ASN A 298 -5.31 0.45 14.46
N ARG A 299 -4.69 -0.46 15.20
CA ARG A 299 -3.33 -0.29 15.74
C ARG A 299 -2.38 -1.29 15.11
N PHE A 300 -1.34 -0.81 14.44
CA PHE A 300 -0.28 -1.62 13.84
C PHE A 300 1.02 -1.42 14.61
N SER A 301 1.65 -2.51 15.02
CA SER A 301 2.97 -2.53 15.64
C SER A 301 3.83 -3.58 14.96
N VAL A 302 4.91 -3.16 14.30
CA VAL A 302 5.80 -4.05 13.54
C VAL A 302 7.24 -3.90 14.02
N THR A 303 7.82 -5.01 14.43
CA THR A 303 9.18 -5.13 14.95
C THR A 303 10.11 -5.91 14.05
N ARG A 304 9.56 -6.71 13.14
CA ARG A 304 10.29 -7.54 12.20
C ARG A 304 9.59 -7.60 10.85
N LEU A 305 10.31 -8.07 9.83
CA LEU A 305 9.74 -8.34 8.51
C LEU A 305 8.69 -9.46 8.62
N ILE A 306 7.46 -9.18 8.18
CA ILE A 306 6.41 -10.20 8.05
C ILE A 306 6.40 -10.67 6.60
N PRO A 307 6.79 -11.92 6.31
CA PRO A 307 6.87 -12.39 4.94
C PRO A 307 5.46 -12.52 4.35
N ARG A 308 5.25 -11.96 3.16
CA ARG A 308 4.09 -12.26 2.30
C ARG A 308 4.60 -13.10 1.14
N SER A 309 4.35 -14.41 1.19
CA SER A 309 4.74 -15.35 0.11
C SER A 309 4.32 -14.80 -1.24
N GLY A 310 5.28 -14.57 -2.12
CA GLY A 310 5.02 -13.97 -3.43
C GLY A 310 5.57 -12.57 -3.62
N LEU A 311 5.53 -11.76 -2.57
CA LEU A 311 6.00 -10.37 -2.60
C LEU A 311 7.42 -10.30 -2.05
N GLY A 312 8.33 -9.71 -2.83
CA GLY A 312 9.74 -9.55 -2.46
C GLY A 312 10.00 -8.48 -1.40
N LEU A 313 9.27 -8.51 -0.29
CA LEU A 313 9.35 -7.51 0.77
C LEU A 313 10.75 -7.45 1.37
N ARG A 314 11.32 -6.24 1.40
CA ARG A 314 12.69 -5.99 1.93
C ARG A 314 12.68 -5.22 3.24
N LYS A 315 11.52 -4.77 3.70
CA LYS A 315 11.36 -3.88 4.86
C LYS A 315 10.15 -4.27 5.69
N PRO A 316 10.21 -4.14 7.02
CA PRO A 316 9.04 -4.31 7.88
C PRO A 316 7.95 -3.29 7.52
N SER A 317 6.72 -3.77 7.34
CA SER A 317 5.58 -2.95 6.94
C SER A 317 4.27 -3.37 7.60
N CYS A 318 3.40 -2.39 7.83
CA CYS A 318 2.10 -2.59 8.48
C CYS A 318 1.00 -2.94 7.47
N VAL A 319 0.97 -2.19 6.37
CA VAL A 319 0.05 -2.40 5.25
C VAL A 319 0.87 -2.54 3.97
N VAL A 320 0.72 -3.66 3.29
CA VAL A 320 1.38 -3.93 2.01
C VAL A 320 0.34 -4.07 0.93
N MET A 321 0.51 -3.37 -0.17
CA MET A 321 -0.37 -3.47 -1.32
C MET A 321 0.44 -3.90 -2.53
N ASN A 322 -0.18 -4.67 -3.42
CA ASN A 322 0.38 -5.02 -4.70
C ASN A 322 -0.72 -4.92 -5.75
N GLU A 323 -0.43 -4.23 -6.86
CA GLU A 323 -1.40 -3.99 -7.94
C GLU A 323 -2.73 -3.38 -7.48
N LEU A 324 -2.72 -2.60 -6.39
CA LEU A 324 -3.96 -2.01 -5.88
C LEU A 324 -4.53 -1.02 -6.90
N ALA A 325 -5.65 -1.41 -7.49
CA ALA A 325 -6.37 -0.61 -8.45
C ALA A 325 -7.84 -0.53 -8.06
N ILE A 326 -8.32 0.71 -7.93
CA ILE A 326 -9.73 1.04 -7.69
C ILE A 326 -10.25 1.91 -8.83
N SER A 327 -11.49 1.64 -9.23
CA SER A 327 -12.12 2.34 -10.35
C SER A 327 -13.63 2.43 -10.19
N ASN A 328 -14.25 3.33 -10.95
CA ASN A 328 -15.70 3.45 -11.11
C ASN A 328 -16.42 3.59 -9.77
N ASP A 329 -16.31 4.78 -9.17
CA ASP A 329 -17.01 5.14 -7.93
C ASP A 329 -16.57 4.27 -6.73
N SER A 330 -15.26 4.01 -6.63
CA SER A 330 -14.65 3.20 -5.56
C SER A 330 -13.76 4.02 -4.63
N ALA A 331 -13.56 3.56 -3.39
CA ALA A 331 -12.74 4.21 -2.40
C ALA A 331 -11.91 3.22 -1.55
N VAL A 332 -10.68 3.63 -1.21
CA VAL A 332 -9.85 2.99 -0.18
C VAL A 332 -9.43 4.07 0.81
N VAL A 333 -9.84 3.94 2.07
CA VAL A 333 -9.64 4.96 3.09
C VAL A 333 -8.96 4.33 4.30
N LEU A 334 -7.78 4.84 4.65
CA LEU A 334 -7.07 4.57 5.90
C LEU A 334 -7.29 5.75 6.83
N SER A 335 -8.12 5.59 7.86
CA SER A 335 -8.54 6.69 8.73
C SER A 335 -8.32 6.43 10.22
N GLY A 336 -7.71 7.36 10.95
CA GLY A 336 -7.60 7.26 12.41
C GLY A 336 -6.80 6.06 12.92
N ASN A 337 -5.91 5.48 12.11
CA ASN A 337 -5.07 4.36 12.53
C ASN A 337 -3.81 4.84 13.23
N VAL A 338 -3.23 3.96 14.05
CA VAL A 338 -1.92 4.17 14.68
C VAL A 338 -0.91 3.19 14.09
N PHE A 339 0.12 3.70 13.42
CA PHE A 339 1.21 2.90 12.85
C PHE A 339 2.46 3.06 13.70
N GLN A 340 3.01 1.95 14.17
CA GLN A 340 4.19 1.94 15.02
C GLN A 340 5.24 0.96 14.47
N THR A 341 6.45 1.45 14.23
CA THR A 341 7.57 0.60 13.82
C THR A 341 8.76 0.82 14.74
N VAL A 342 9.50 -0.24 15.08
CA VAL A 342 10.70 -0.14 15.95
C VAL A 342 12.02 -0.22 15.18
N THR A 343 11.97 -0.45 13.86
CA THR A 343 13.17 -0.56 13.01
C THR A 343 13.34 0.66 12.11
N ALA A 344 14.57 1.17 12.01
CA ALA A 344 14.91 2.34 11.19
C ALA A 344 14.55 2.21 9.71
N LEU A 345 14.72 1.02 9.12
CA LEU A 345 14.44 0.77 7.70
C LEU A 345 13.04 0.15 7.51
N SER A 346 11.99 0.84 7.96
CA SER A 346 10.59 0.38 7.87
C SER A 346 9.72 1.27 6.99
N SER A 347 8.58 0.72 6.55
CA SER A 347 7.54 1.50 5.88
C SER A 347 6.15 1.19 6.37
N ALA A 348 5.38 2.19 6.80
CA ALA A 348 4.04 1.95 7.35
C ALA A 348 3.08 1.42 6.28
N ILE A 349 3.03 2.11 5.14
CA ILE A 349 2.26 1.75 3.95
C ILE A 349 3.24 1.52 2.81
N TYR A 350 3.23 0.34 2.21
CA TYR A 350 4.13 -0.02 1.13
C TYR A 350 3.36 -0.62 -0.04
N VAL A 351 3.36 0.08 -1.18
CA VAL A 351 2.88 -0.44 -2.46
C VAL A 351 4.07 -1.00 -3.25
N VAL A 352 4.08 -2.32 -3.42
CA VAL A 352 5.18 -3.12 -3.98
C VAL A 352 4.95 -3.37 -5.46
N GLU A 353 6.03 -3.38 -6.26
CA GLU A 353 6.12 -3.84 -7.67
C GLU A 353 5.22 -3.16 -8.72
N SER A 354 4.09 -2.57 -8.34
CA SER A 354 3.07 -2.07 -9.25
C SER A 354 2.53 -0.72 -8.81
N SER A 355 2.00 0.01 -9.78
CA SER A 355 1.39 1.31 -9.57
C SER A 355 0.16 1.22 -8.66
N LEU A 356 0.03 2.12 -7.68
CA LEU A 356 -1.29 2.43 -7.12
C LEU A 356 -2.12 3.15 -8.21
N ARG A 357 -3.30 2.61 -8.55
CA ARG A 357 -4.18 3.20 -9.58
C ARG A 357 -5.52 3.60 -8.99
N VAL A 358 -5.88 4.86 -9.17
CA VAL A 358 -7.18 5.42 -8.80
C VAL A 358 -7.78 6.04 -10.05
N SER A 359 -8.96 5.59 -10.48
CA SER A 359 -9.53 6.02 -11.75
C SER A 359 -11.05 6.16 -11.71
N TRP A 360 -11.62 7.01 -12.56
CA TRP A 360 -13.07 7.13 -12.75
C TRP A 360 -13.83 7.41 -11.44
N ARG A 361 -13.79 8.66 -10.96
CA ARG A 361 -14.50 9.12 -9.75
C ARG A 361 -14.19 8.28 -8.52
N SER A 362 -12.92 7.91 -8.34
CA SER A 362 -12.48 7.09 -7.22
C SER A 362 -11.52 7.83 -6.29
N LEU A 363 -11.38 7.32 -5.05
CA LEU A 363 -10.59 7.94 -3.98
C LEU A 363 -9.62 6.95 -3.33
N PHE A 364 -8.37 7.33 -3.17
CA PHE A 364 -7.48 6.73 -2.17
C PHE A 364 -7.11 7.76 -1.11
N ALA A 365 -7.38 7.48 0.15
CA ALA A 365 -7.19 8.46 1.22
C ALA A 365 -6.45 7.90 2.44
N VAL A 366 -5.52 8.68 2.98
CA VAL A 366 -4.80 8.43 4.23
C VAL A 366 -5.04 9.65 5.13
N VAL A 367 -6.01 9.54 6.04
CA VAL A 367 -6.56 10.71 6.75
C VAL A 367 -6.51 10.53 8.26
N GLY A 368 -5.98 11.51 9.00
CA GLY A 368 -6.06 11.50 10.46
C GLY A 368 -5.31 10.35 11.15
N ASN A 369 -4.31 9.75 10.50
CA ASN A 369 -3.54 8.66 11.09
C ASN A 369 -2.36 9.20 11.91
N THR A 370 -1.93 8.43 12.91
CA THR A 370 -0.74 8.72 13.71
C THR A 370 0.38 7.74 13.37
N PHE A 371 1.57 8.26 13.11
CA PHE A 371 2.76 7.49 12.76
C PHE A 371 3.86 7.67 13.82
N HIS A 372 4.23 6.54 14.43
CA HIS A 372 5.34 6.40 15.39
C HIS A 372 6.43 5.52 14.77
N MET A 373 7.18 6.10 13.85
CA MET A 373 8.26 5.39 13.15
C MET A 373 9.56 5.46 13.95
N ALA A 374 10.32 4.37 13.99
CA ALA A 374 11.66 4.40 14.58
C ALA A 374 12.65 5.07 13.62
N GLY A 375 13.26 6.18 14.04
CA GLY A 375 14.48 6.73 13.44
C GLY A 375 14.35 7.39 12.06
N GLY A 376 15.42 8.10 11.68
CA GLY A 376 15.47 8.97 10.50
C GLY A 376 15.60 8.28 9.13
N ASP A 377 15.64 6.94 9.07
CA ASP A 377 15.70 6.18 7.80
C ASP A 377 14.34 5.62 7.35
N GLY A 378 13.29 5.83 8.16
CA GLY A 378 11.95 5.32 7.88
C GLY A 378 11.29 6.01 6.69
N THR A 379 10.30 5.35 6.08
CA THR A 379 9.45 5.95 5.05
C THR A 379 7.98 5.71 5.39
N LEU A 380 7.13 6.72 5.47
CA LEU A 380 5.72 6.46 5.83
C LEU A 380 4.98 5.71 4.72
N ILE A 381 4.94 6.32 3.54
CA ILE A 381 4.25 5.81 2.36
C ILE A 381 5.30 5.61 1.27
N TYR A 382 5.53 4.34 0.93
CA TYR A 382 6.48 3.94 -0.10
C TYR A 382 5.71 3.40 -1.30
N LEU A 383 5.81 4.07 -2.46
CA LEU A 383 5.21 3.64 -3.72
C LEU A 383 6.34 3.27 -4.70
N GLU A 384 6.54 1.97 -4.93
CA GLU A 384 7.60 1.49 -5.81
C GLU A 384 7.24 1.67 -7.27
N GLY A 385 6.18 1.02 -7.74
CA GLY A 385 5.95 0.81 -9.17
C GLY A 385 6.91 -0.22 -9.77
N SER A 386 6.94 -0.29 -11.11
CA SER A 386 7.88 -1.13 -11.88
C SER A 386 8.38 -0.38 -13.10
N GLY A 387 9.48 -0.80 -13.72
CA GLY A 387 10.02 -0.10 -14.91
C GLY A 387 9.04 0.08 -16.09
N GLN A 388 7.87 -0.57 -16.06
CA GLN A 388 6.77 -0.36 -17.03
C GLN A 388 5.57 0.43 -16.47
N SER A 389 5.54 0.75 -15.17
CA SER A 389 4.43 1.42 -14.51
C SER A 389 4.89 2.51 -13.55
N SER A 390 4.27 3.69 -13.68
CA SER A 390 4.33 4.80 -12.71
C SER A 390 4.13 4.30 -11.27
N SER A 391 4.74 4.91 -10.26
CA SER A 391 4.44 4.54 -8.87
C SER A 391 2.99 4.87 -8.48
N LEU A 392 2.44 5.96 -9.03
CA LEU A 392 1.08 6.43 -8.79
C LEU A 392 0.41 6.90 -10.09
N LYS A 393 -0.83 6.46 -10.32
CA LYS A 393 -1.71 6.95 -11.39
C LYS A 393 -3.07 7.38 -10.84
N VAL A 394 -3.44 8.64 -11.03
CA VAL A 394 -4.74 9.20 -10.65
C VAL A 394 -5.42 9.77 -11.88
N LEU A 395 -6.54 9.19 -12.30
CA LEU A 395 -7.12 9.43 -13.63
C LEU A 395 -8.62 9.71 -13.58
N ASN A 396 -9.12 10.51 -14.53
CA ASN A 396 -10.54 10.67 -14.83
C ASN A 396 -11.38 11.05 -13.59
N ASN A 397 -11.25 12.29 -13.13
CA ASN A 397 -12.01 12.84 -12.00
C ASN A 397 -11.77 12.05 -10.70
N SER A 398 -10.53 11.66 -10.42
CA SER A 398 -10.20 10.89 -9.21
C SER A 398 -9.27 11.65 -8.28
N ALA A 399 -9.17 11.21 -7.03
CA ALA A 399 -8.28 11.86 -6.06
C ALA A 399 -7.45 10.86 -5.24
N VAL A 400 -6.25 11.31 -4.88
CA VAL A 400 -5.43 10.74 -3.79
C VAL A 400 -5.23 11.80 -2.73
N VAL A 401 -5.62 11.52 -1.49
CA VAL A 401 -5.62 12.54 -0.42
C VAL A 401 -4.91 12.04 0.83
N ILE A 402 -3.84 12.73 1.22
CA ILE A 402 -3.08 12.47 2.44
C ILE A 402 -3.24 13.69 3.35
N ARG A 403 -4.16 13.61 4.30
CA ARG A 403 -4.63 14.78 5.05
C ARG A 403 -4.63 14.59 6.57
N GLY A 404 -4.19 15.60 7.32
CA GLY A 404 -4.39 15.62 8.78
C GLY A 404 -3.64 14.54 9.55
N ASN A 405 -2.55 13.97 9.00
CA ASN A 405 -1.81 12.92 9.68
C ASN A 405 -0.76 13.52 10.64
N LEU A 406 -0.50 12.82 11.75
CA LEU A 406 0.53 13.17 12.72
C LEU A 406 1.73 12.24 12.58
N VAL A 407 2.91 12.80 12.34
CA VAL A 407 4.19 12.08 12.25
C VAL A 407 5.06 12.48 13.43
N SER A 408 4.97 11.70 14.50
CA SER A 408 5.54 12.02 15.82
C SER A 408 7.07 12.04 15.91
N ARG A 409 7.77 11.46 14.93
CA ARG A 409 9.24 11.32 14.91
C ARG A 409 9.77 11.62 13.53
N SER A 410 11.02 12.10 13.48
CA SER A 410 11.67 12.39 12.20
C SER A 410 11.91 11.11 11.40
N VAL A 411 11.60 11.16 10.11
CA VAL A 411 11.76 10.05 9.15
C VAL A 411 12.59 10.48 7.95
N ARG A 412 12.94 9.58 7.04
CA ARG A 412 13.67 9.98 5.84
C ARG A 412 12.75 10.62 4.83
N TYR A 413 11.66 9.91 4.54
CA TYR A 413 10.66 10.23 3.54
C TYR A 413 9.26 10.09 4.11
N ILE A 414 8.33 10.97 3.76
CA ILE A 414 6.94 10.80 4.15
C ILE A 414 6.14 10.16 3.03
N LEU A 415 6.23 10.71 1.82
CA LEU A 415 5.75 10.08 0.60
C LEU A 415 6.89 9.95 -0.40
N LEU A 416 7.25 8.71 -0.71
CA LEU A 416 8.28 8.35 -1.68
C LEU A 416 7.65 7.66 -2.89
N LEU A 417 7.73 8.31 -4.06
CA LEU A 417 7.46 7.72 -5.36
C LEU A 417 8.80 7.42 -6.05
N ILE A 418 9.08 6.15 -6.27
CA ILE A 418 10.34 5.70 -6.89
C ILE A 418 10.38 5.95 -8.39
N LEU A 419 9.23 5.93 -9.04
CA LEU A 419 9.06 6.11 -10.48
C LEU A 419 8.10 7.28 -10.72
N ALA A 420 7.60 7.37 -11.95
CA ALA A 420 6.76 8.49 -12.37
C ALA A 420 5.49 8.66 -11.52
N LEU A 421 5.10 9.90 -11.29
CA LEU A 421 3.77 10.31 -10.85
C LEU A 421 2.94 10.67 -12.09
N ARG A 422 1.71 10.18 -12.20
CA ARG A 422 0.78 10.56 -13.28
C ARG A 422 -0.57 10.97 -12.70
N VAL A 423 -0.98 12.20 -12.98
CA VAL A 423 -2.28 12.76 -12.56
C VAL A 423 -2.93 13.39 -13.80
N GLU A 424 -4.07 12.85 -14.24
CA GLU A 424 -4.66 13.23 -15.53
C GLU A 424 -6.19 13.36 -15.47
N SER A 425 -6.71 14.20 -16.37
CA SER A 425 -8.14 14.35 -16.66
C SER A 425 -8.93 14.74 -15.42
N LEU A 426 -8.79 16.00 -15.00
CA LEU A 426 -9.54 16.59 -13.88
C LEU A 426 -9.29 15.85 -12.54
N SER A 427 -8.09 15.30 -12.36
CA SER A 427 -7.73 14.52 -11.17
C SER A 427 -6.83 15.30 -10.22
N ALA A 428 -6.83 14.91 -8.94
CA ALA A 428 -6.10 15.62 -7.90
C ALA A 428 -5.22 14.70 -7.02
N VAL A 429 -4.05 15.19 -6.62
CA VAL A 429 -3.26 14.64 -5.51
C VAL A 429 -3.11 15.72 -4.46
N VAL A 430 -3.59 15.47 -3.25
CA VAL A 430 -3.62 16.44 -2.14
C VAL A 430 -2.81 15.91 -0.98
N PHE A 431 -1.85 16.70 -0.52
CA PHE A 431 -1.07 16.46 0.69
C PHE A 431 -1.24 17.67 1.62
N GLN A 432 -2.18 17.58 2.55
CA GLN A 432 -2.67 18.75 3.28
C GLN A 432 -2.70 18.59 4.80
N GLY A 433 -2.32 19.64 5.54
CA GLY A 433 -2.61 19.70 6.98
C GLY A 433 -1.90 18.62 7.80
N ASN A 434 -0.80 18.05 7.29
CA ASN A 434 -0.05 17.03 8.02
C ASN A 434 0.93 17.70 9.00
N ASP A 435 1.03 17.17 10.21
CA ASP A 435 1.91 17.66 11.27
C ASP A 435 3.07 16.69 11.45
N MET A 436 4.28 17.15 11.18
CA MET A 436 5.45 16.29 11.01
C MET A 436 6.60 16.78 11.88
N GLN A 437 7.16 15.87 12.69
CA GLN A 437 8.29 16.18 13.54
C GLN A 437 9.54 16.57 12.74
N GLY A 438 9.77 15.95 11.59
CA GLY A 438 10.86 16.30 10.68
C GLY A 438 11.07 15.26 9.59
N SER A 439 11.82 15.62 8.54
CA SER A 439 12.21 14.67 7.51
C SER A 439 13.51 15.05 6.80
N SER A 440 14.03 14.16 5.95
CA SER A 440 15.00 14.59 4.94
C SER A 440 14.29 15.21 3.74
N VAL A 441 13.27 14.49 3.23
CA VAL A 441 12.34 14.99 2.22
C VAL A 441 10.91 14.59 2.58
N VAL A 442 9.92 15.49 2.42
CA VAL A 442 8.52 15.15 2.71
C VAL A 442 7.88 14.43 1.53
N PHE A 443 7.87 15.07 0.36
CA PHE A 443 7.29 14.55 -0.87
C PHE A 443 8.38 14.40 -1.93
N ILE A 444 8.57 13.21 -2.47
CA ILE A 444 9.56 12.97 -3.53
C ILE A 444 9.01 12.13 -4.68
N SER A 445 9.21 12.61 -5.90
CA SER A 445 9.07 11.84 -7.14
C SER A 445 10.45 11.68 -7.76
N SER A 446 10.93 10.43 -7.85
CA SER A 446 12.29 10.14 -8.32
C SER A 446 12.39 9.99 -9.85
N GLU A 447 11.25 9.97 -10.54
CA GLU A 447 11.15 10.18 -11.98
C GLU A 447 10.13 11.29 -12.32
N SER A 448 9.91 11.53 -13.62
CA SER A 448 9.06 12.59 -14.12
C SER A 448 7.64 12.55 -13.54
N SER A 449 7.20 13.70 -13.04
CA SER A 449 5.82 13.93 -12.60
C SER A 449 5.01 14.55 -13.73
N ASN A 450 3.98 13.85 -14.19
CA ASN A 450 3.14 14.27 -15.32
C ASN A 450 1.76 14.64 -14.79
N ILE A 451 1.43 15.93 -14.81
CA ILE A 451 0.13 16.46 -14.37
C ILE A 451 -0.53 17.12 -15.58
N TYR A 452 -1.59 16.50 -16.11
CA TYR A 452 -2.18 16.89 -17.39
C TYR A 452 -3.70 17.05 -17.34
N TYR A 453 -4.23 17.85 -18.28
CA TYR A 453 -5.65 17.98 -18.56
C TYR A 453 -6.44 18.45 -17.34
N ASP A 454 -6.23 19.70 -16.93
CA ASP A 454 -6.94 20.34 -15.82
C ASP A 454 -6.80 19.60 -14.49
N SER A 455 -5.63 18.98 -14.28
CA SER A 455 -5.30 18.23 -13.06
C SER A 455 -4.50 19.06 -12.06
N TRP A 456 -4.46 18.58 -10.82
CA TRP A 456 -3.88 19.33 -9.71
C TRP A 456 -3.04 18.49 -8.76
N LEU A 457 -1.90 19.06 -8.35
CA LEU A 457 -1.08 18.55 -7.25
C LEU A 457 -0.95 19.65 -6.20
N GLN A 458 -1.53 19.43 -5.02
CA GLN A 458 -1.57 20.38 -3.92
C GLN A 458 -0.76 19.87 -2.73
N LEU A 459 0.19 20.68 -2.26
CA LEU A 459 0.93 20.46 -1.02
C LEU A 459 0.71 21.67 -0.10
N SER A 460 -0.31 21.62 0.77
CA SER A 460 -0.73 22.81 1.53
C SER A 460 -0.89 22.63 3.03
N ASP A 461 -0.74 23.72 3.78
CA ASP A 461 -1.07 23.80 5.22
C ASP A 461 -0.33 22.78 6.09
N ASN A 462 0.82 22.26 5.64
CA ASN A 462 1.56 21.27 6.41
C ASN A 462 2.50 21.94 7.40
N LEU A 463 2.67 21.33 8.57
CA LEU A 463 3.58 21.79 9.62
C LEU A 463 4.80 20.86 9.70
N CYS A 464 5.99 21.41 9.49
CA CYS A 464 7.26 20.75 9.73
C CYS A 464 7.93 21.35 10.98
N ARG A 465 7.89 20.64 12.10
CA ARG A 465 8.47 21.07 13.40
C ARG A 465 10.00 21.09 13.39
N VAL A 466 10.61 20.32 12.51
CA VAL A 466 12.00 20.44 12.13
C VAL A 466 12.02 20.49 10.62
N SER A 467 12.66 21.53 10.09
CA SER A 467 12.78 21.76 8.66
C SER A 467 13.40 20.56 7.94
N PRO A 468 12.87 20.19 6.75
CA PRO A 468 13.45 19.12 5.96
C PRO A 468 14.91 19.40 5.63
N SER A 469 15.77 18.39 5.80
CA SER A 469 17.22 18.57 5.63
C SER A 469 17.64 18.79 4.17
N ASP A 470 16.87 18.30 3.20
CA ASP A 470 17.10 18.56 1.76
C ASP A 470 16.03 19.44 1.15
N ALA A 471 14.77 18.99 1.11
CA ALA A 471 13.64 19.75 0.58
C ALA A 471 12.30 19.26 1.10
N PHE A 472 11.28 20.12 1.17
CA PHE A 472 9.91 19.70 1.45
C PHE A 472 9.34 18.90 0.28
N ALA A 473 9.28 19.51 -0.90
CA ALA A 473 8.87 18.84 -2.13
C ALA A 473 10.04 18.75 -3.12
N PHE A 474 10.36 17.53 -3.55
CA PHE A 474 11.45 17.27 -4.50
C PHE A 474 10.97 16.47 -5.72
N PHE A 475 11.06 17.09 -6.89
CA PHE A 475 10.77 16.47 -8.18
C PHE A 475 12.05 16.24 -8.97
N ASN A 476 12.32 14.98 -9.33
CA ASN A 476 13.49 14.58 -10.08
C ASN A 476 13.11 13.68 -11.28
N PRO A 477 13.45 14.00 -12.53
CA PRO A 477 14.10 15.24 -12.95
C PRO A 477 13.11 16.38 -13.16
N THR A 478 11.91 16.09 -13.65
CA THR A 478 11.02 17.10 -14.24
C THR A 478 9.59 16.98 -13.72
N VAL A 479 8.89 18.11 -13.80
CA VAL A 479 7.44 18.19 -13.74
C VAL A 479 6.92 18.57 -15.13
N SER A 480 5.99 17.84 -15.72
CA SER A 480 5.35 18.18 -16.98
C SER A 480 3.91 18.59 -16.71
N LEU A 481 3.47 19.69 -17.32
CA LEU A 481 2.22 20.37 -17.01
C LEU A 481 1.46 20.71 -18.30
N ARG A 482 0.21 20.25 -18.40
CA ARG A 482 -0.70 20.61 -19.50
C ARG A 482 -2.02 21.09 -18.96
N ASP A 483 -2.27 22.39 -19.07
CA ASP A 483 -3.45 23.06 -18.52
C ASP A 483 -3.67 22.66 -17.05
N SER A 484 -2.58 22.52 -16.29
CA SER A 484 -2.58 21.88 -14.98
C SER A 484 -1.71 22.64 -14.00
N THR A 485 -1.99 22.47 -12.71
CA THR A 485 -1.40 23.29 -11.66
C THR A 485 -0.68 22.44 -10.61
N VAL A 486 0.48 22.92 -10.17
CA VAL A 486 1.16 22.43 -8.96
C VAL A 486 1.22 23.55 -7.95
N THR A 487 0.73 23.29 -6.74
CA THR A 487 0.61 24.29 -5.68
C THR A 487 1.37 23.87 -4.44
N VAL A 488 2.17 24.78 -3.89
CA VAL A 488 2.82 24.62 -2.58
C VAL A 488 2.53 25.83 -1.71
N SER A 489 1.52 25.74 -0.83
CA SER A 489 0.96 26.90 -0.14
C SER A 489 0.76 26.71 1.37
N GLY A 490 0.89 27.78 2.16
CA GLY A 490 0.51 27.75 3.59
C GLY A 490 1.36 26.83 4.48
N ASN A 491 2.47 26.28 3.97
CA ASN A 491 3.28 25.35 4.75
C ASN A 491 4.15 26.11 5.76
N GLN A 492 4.25 25.58 6.97
CA GLN A 492 4.98 26.17 8.08
C GLN A 492 6.17 25.29 8.45
N PHE A 493 7.35 25.91 8.53
CA PHE A 493 8.59 25.22 8.86
C PHE A 493 9.21 25.85 10.10
N MET A 494 9.76 25.05 11.00
CA MET A 494 10.63 25.56 12.06
C MET A 494 12.07 25.19 11.71
N SER A 495 12.96 26.20 11.67
CA SER A 495 14.37 26.01 11.32
C SER A 495 15.26 26.74 12.31
N SER A 496 16.19 26.02 12.93
CA SER A 496 17.29 26.65 13.67
C SER A 496 18.45 27.07 12.76
N THR A 497 18.50 26.56 11.52
CA THR A 497 19.65 26.67 10.63
C THR A 497 19.21 26.91 9.19
N GLY A 498 19.39 28.15 8.71
CA GLY A 498 19.17 28.51 7.32
C GLY A 498 17.73 28.36 6.83
N THR A 499 17.55 28.71 5.56
CA THR A 499 16.26 28.75 4.87
C THR A 499 15.96 27.40 4.22
N PRO A 500 14.91 26.66 4.64
CA PRO A 500 14.54 25.38 4.02
C PRO A 500 14.16 25.54 2.55
N LYS A 501 14.47 24.51 1.76
CA LYS A 501 14.02 24.42 0.36
C LYS A 501 12.59 23.88 0.35
N VAL A 502 11.63 24.74 0.07
CA VAL A 502 10.21 24.36 0.06
C VAL A 502 9.88 23.56 -1.20
N LEU A 503 10.37 24.01 -2.35
CA LEU A 503 10.20 23.32 -3.63
C LEU A 503 11.52 23.22 -4.36
N ARG A 504 11.87 22.01 -4.80
CA ARG A 504 13.02 21.73 -5.64
C ARG A 504 12.58 20.93 -6.85
N ILE A 505 12.77 21.50 -8.04
CA ILE A 505 12.59 20.81 -9.32
C ILE A 505 13.97 20.73 -9.97
N PHE A 506 14.41 19.51 -10.29
CA PHE A 506 15.80 19.29 -10.70
C PHE A 506 16.12 19.86 -12.09
N SER A 507 15.21 19.68 -13.06
CA SER A 507 15.40 20.06 -14.46
C SER A 507 14.12 20.65 -15.06
N GLY A 508 14.28 21.51 -16.06
CA GLY A 508 13.17 22.03 -16.87
C GLY A 508 12.50 20.91 -17.69
N SER A 509 11.19 21.02 -17.88
CA SER A 509 10.45 20.24 -18.89
C SER A 509 10.19 21.10 -20.12
N THR A 510 10.12 20.47 -21.29
CA THR A 510 9.62 21.11 -22.52
C THR A 510 8.10 21.00 -22.65
N ASP A 511 7.47 20.16 -21.83
CA ASP A 511 6.05 19.84 -21.88
C ASP A 511 5.28 20.66 -20.82
N LEU A 512 5.10 21.96 -21.09
CA LEU A 512 4.57 22.97 -20.17
C LEU A 512 3.40 23.80 -20.75
N THR A 513 2.56 23.20 -21.58
CA THR A 513 1.44 23.90 -22.23
C THR A 513 0.46 24.45 -21.18
N ASN A 514 0.40 25.78 -21.00
CA ASN A 514 -0.44 26.46 -19.99
C ASN A 514 -0.31 25.88 -18.56
N GLY A 515 0.85 25.31 -18.23
CA GLY A 515 1.12 24.79 -16.90
C GLY A 515 1.45 25.91 -15.91
N ALA A 516 1.00 25.78 -14.66
CA ALA A 516 1.29 26.73 -13.60
C ALA A 516 1.96 26.06 -12.39
N ILE A 517 3.00 26.69 -11.87
CA ILE A 517 3.58 26.38 -10.55
C ILE A 517 3.33 27.58 -9.65
N VAL A 518 2.59 27.37 -8.57
CA VAL A 518 2.21 28.42 -7.62
C VAL A 518 2.74 28.09 -6.24
N ALA A 519 3.52 28.98 -5.66
CA ALA A 519 3.90 28.92 -4.26
C ALA A 519 3.34 30.13 -3.52
N ALA A 520 2.73 29.94 -2.36
CA ALA A 520 2.09 31.05 -1.64
C ALA A 520 2.21 30.89 -0.12
N CYS A 521 2.60 31.96 0.58
CA CYS A 521 2.54 32.02 2.04
C CYS A 521 3.21 30.81 2.77
N ASN A 522 4.38 30.39 2.32
CA ASN A 522 5.17 29.41 3.07
C ASN A 522 6.07 30.15 4.07
N THR A 523 6.02 29.77 5.34
CA THR A 523 6.68 30.50 6.43
C THR A 523 7.71 29.65 7.16
N VAL A 524 8.76 30.29 7.65
CA VAL A 524 9.84 29.69 8.42
C VAL A 524 9.96 30.46 9.73
N ASN A 525 9.74 29.78 10.86
CA ASN A 525 9.65 30.40 12.19
C ASN A 525 8.65 31.58 12.24
N GLY A 526 7.56 31.49 11.47
CA GLY A 526 6.55 32.55 11.36
C GLY A 526 6.91 33.73 10.46
N VAL A 527 8.08 33.71 9.80
CA VAL A 527 8.53 34.74 8.86
C VAL A 527 8.49 34.20 7.43
N GLU A 528 8.17 35.02 6.44
CA GLU A 528 8.17 34.65 5.01
C GLU A 528 9.60 34.53 4.43
N GLU A 529 10.35 33.53 4.88
CA GLU A 529 11.70 33.20 4.37
C GLU A 529 11.73 31.77 3.81
N ALA A 530 11.19 31.55 2.62
CA ALA A 530 11.20 30.24 1.95
C ALA A 530 12.09 30.24 0.70
N ASN A 531 12.85 29.16 0.49
CA ASN A 531 13.69 29.00 -0.70
C ASN A 531 13.03 28.09 -1.75
N TYR A 532 13.09 28.48 -3.02
CA TYR A 532 12.51 27.75 -4.15
C TYR A 532 13.56 27.56 -5.24
N ILE A 533 13.89 26.31 -5.57
CA ILE A 533 14.82 25.98 -6.65
C ILE A 533 13.99 25.45 -7.82
N ILE A 534 13.60 26.36 -8.70
CA ILE A 534 12.73 26.06 -9.84
C ILE A 534 13.46 26.52 -11.12
N PRO A 535 13.64 25.62 -12.11
CA PRO A 535 14.20 26.00 -13.40
C PRO A 535 13.37 27.09 -14.08
N SER A 536 14.03 28.02 -14.77
CA SER A 536 13.38 29.17 -15.42
C SER A 536 12.30 28.81 -16.45
N ALA A 537 12.31 27.57 -16.97
CA ALA A 537 11.29 27.06 -17.87
C ALA A 537 9.86 27.08 -17.29
N TYR A 538 9.70 27.02 -15.97
CA TYR A 538 8.41 26.80 -15.32
C TYR A 538 7.53 28.03 -15.06
N ASN A 539 8.00 29.26 -15.35
CA ASN A 539 7.27 30.51 -15.08
C ASN A 539 6.52 30.50 -13.72
N ALA A 540 7.22 30.13 -12.65
CA ALA A 540 6.61 29.97 -11.33
C ALA A 540 6.13 31.30 -10.74
N THR A 541 4.95 31.29 -10.13
CA THR A 541 4.38 32.43 -9.42
C THR A 541 4.59 32.24 -7.92
N ILE A 542 5.24 33.20 -7.26
CA ILE A 542 5.52 33.17 -5.82
C ILE A 542 4.77 34.34 -5.17
N LEU A 543 3.79 34.03 -4.31
CA LEU A 543 2.92 34.97 -3.63
C LEU A 543 3.28 35.10 -2.14
N THR A 544 3.14 36.31 -1.61
CA THR A 544 3.30 36.64 -0.18
C THR A 544 2.06 36.24 0.62
N CYS A 545 2.10 36.29 1.96
CA CYS A 545 0.92 36.03 2.80
C CYS A 545 -0.10 37.18 2.83
N SER A 546 0.17 38.31 2.18
CA SER A 546 -0.73 39.47 2.19
C SER A 546 -1.98 39.28 1.31
N ASP A 547 -1.91 38.42 0.30
CA ASP A 547 -3.06 38.05 -0.54
C ASP A 547 -2.93 36.57 -0.97
N PRO A 548 -3.06 35.62 -0.02
CA PRO A 548 -2.79 34.22 -0.29
C PRO A 548 -3.92 33.57 -1.07
N CYS A 549 -5.13 34.15 -1.04
CA CYS A 549 -6.36 33.53 -1.53
C CYS A 549 -6.51 33.71 -3.05
N THR A 550 -5.78 32.89 -3.82
CA THR A 550 -6.10 32.67 -5.23
C THR A 550 -6.74 31.30 -5.42
N ILE A 551 -7.57 31.12 -6.45
CA ILE A 551 -8.21 29.81 -6.73
C ILE A 551 -7.18 28.69 -6.69
N ALA A 552 -6.05 28.85 -7.39
CA ALA A 552 -4.99 27.85 -7.49
C ALA A 552 -4.29 27.51 -6.16
N THR A 553 -4.40 28.34 -5.12
CA THR A 553 -3.73 28.11 -3.83
C THR A 553 -4.52 27.23 -2.87
N SER A 554 -5.85 27.34 -2.91
CA SER A 554 -6.75 26.77 -1.89
C SER A 554 -7.80 25.83 -2.50
N CYS A 555 -8.12 26.01 -3.77
CA CYS A 555 -9.22 25.33 -4.44
C CYS A 555 -8.72 24.56 -5.67
N PHE A 556 -9.37 23.46 -6.00
CA PHE A 556 -9.09 22.76 -7.24
C PHE A 556 -9.59 23.60 -8.44
N PRO A 557 -8.70 24.12 -9.32
CA PRO A 557 -9.11 25.10 -10.32
C PRO A 557 -10.21 24.63 -11.27
N ALA A 558 -10.17 23.36 -11.66
CA ALA A 558 -11.11 22.80 -12.64
C ALA A 558 -12.56 22.77 -12.15
N TYR A 559 -12.77 22.67 -10.83
CA TYR A 559 -14.09 22.59 -10.22
C TYR A 559 -14.41 23.78 -9.30
N THR A 560 -13.76 24.91 -9.52
CA THR A 560 -14.00 26.13 -8.73
C THR A 560 -14.53 27.26 -9.61
N THR A 561 -15.63 27.88 -9.17
CA THR A 561 -16.20 29.05 -9.85
C THR A 561 -15.56 30.35 -9.37
N THR A 562 -15.46 30.52 -8.05
CA THR A 562 -14.84 31.66 -7.40
C THR A 562 -14.19 31.23 -6.08
N ALA A 563 -13.14 31.93 -5.67
CA ALA A 563 -12.58 31.85 -4.32
C ALA A 563 -12.84 33.19 -3.60
N SER A 564 -13.31 33.12 -2.36
CA SER A 564 -13.50 34.30 -1.52
C SER A 564 -12.14 34.87 -1.10
N SER A 565 -12.00 36.20 -1.12
CA SER A 565 -10.84 36.87 -0.52
C SER A 565 -10.82 36.79 1.00
N ASP A 566 -12.00 36.58 1.61
CA ASP A 566 -12.15 36.38 3.05
C ASP A 566 -12.15 34.87 3.35
N GLY A 567 -11.13 34.40 4.07
CA GLY A 567 -10.96 33.00 4.50
C GLY A 567 -10.62 31.98 3.41
N CYS A 568 -10.32 32.41 2.18
CA CYS A 568 -10.01 31.56 1.02
C CYS A 568 -11.09 30.51 0.68
N ALA A 569 -12.34 30.73 1.08
CA ALA A 569 -13.42 29.77 0.87
C ALA A 569 -13.72 29.57 -0.62
N CYS A 570 -13.80 28.32 -1.06
CA CYS A 570 -14.04 27.95 -2.46
C CYS A 570 -15.54 27.80 -2.73
N ARG A 571 -16.01 28.31 -3.86
CA ARG A 571 -17.35 28.01 -4.39
C ARG A 571 -17.24 27.01 -5.52
N CYS A 572 -17.66 25.78 -5.25
CA CYS A 572 -17.52 24.69 -6.22
C CYS A 572 -18.46 24.85 -7.42
N ALA A 573 -17.93 24.51 -8.59
CA ALA A 573 -18.71 24.23 -9.79
C ALA A 573 -19.41 22.87 -9.66
N GLU A 574 -20.25 22.54 -10.64
CA GLU A 574 -20.86 21.21 -10.72
C GLU A 574 -19.77 20.12 -10.77
N GLY A 575 -19.91 19.08 -9.95
CA GLY A 575 -18.94 17.99 -9.80
C GLY A 575 -17.83 18.23 -8.77
N GLY A 576 -17.66 19.45 -8.25
CA GLY A 576 -16.71 19.72 -7.17
C GLY A 576 -17.28 19.36 -5.79
N HIS A 577 -16.46 18.75 -4.94
CA HIS A 577 -16.83 18.27 -3.60
C HIS A 577 -15.96 18.87 -2.49
N GLY A 578 -16.60 19.21 -1.37
CA GLY A 578 -15.93 19.70 -0.16
C GLY A 578 -15.31 21.10 -0.30
N ASP A 579 -14.57 21.52 0.72
CA ASP A 579 -14.04 22.89 0.82
C ASP A 579 -13.01 23.24 -0.25
N ALA A 580 -12.30 22.24 -0.79
CA ALA A 580 -11.32 22.41 -1.86
C ALA A 580 -11.87 22.07 -3.26
N CYS A 581 -13.17 21.77 -3.38
CA CYS A 581 -13.84 21.42 -4.64
C CYS A 581 -13.18 20.25 -5.41
N LEU A 582 -12.77 19.21 -4.69
CA LEU A 582 -12.13 18.03 -5.25
C LEU A 582 -13.09 17.23 -6.15
N PRO A 583 -12.58 16.42 -7.09
CA PRO A 583 -13.42 15.67 -8.02
C PRO A 583 -14.25 14.56 -7.34
N VAL A 584 -13.91 14.20 -6.10
CA VAL A 584 -14.60 13.19 -5.30
C VAL A 584 -14.66 13.64 -3.85
N ALA A 585 -15.72 13.26 -3.13
CA ALA A 585 -15.86 13.55 -1.71
C ALA A 585 -14.81 12.82 -0.87
N VAL A 586 -14.18 13.52 0.06
CA VAL A 586 -13.17 12.98 0.97
C VAL A 586 -13.75 12.93 2.38
N PRO A 587 -13.57 11.82 3.13
CA PRO A 587 -13.96 11.76 4.53
C PRO A 587 -13.19 12.78 5.37
N GLU A 588 -13.88 13.44 6.30
CA GLU A 588 -13.20 14.29 7.28
C GLU A 588 -12.33 13.45 8.24
N PRO A 589 -11.19 13.98 8.71
CA PRO A 589 -10.40 13.32 9.73
C PRO A 589 -11.25 13.08 10.99
N PRO A 590 -11.10 11.92 11.65
CA PRO A 590 -11.74 11.69 12.93
C PRO A 590 -11.27 12.73 13.95
N SER A 591 -12.17 13.13 14.86
CA SER A 591 -11.82 14.06 15.94
C SER A 591 -10.68 13.48 16.77
N THR A 592 -9.65 14.28 17.03
CA THR A 592 -8.55 13.90 17.93
C THR A 592 -8.97 13.89 19.41
N ASP A 593 -10.12 14.48 19.74
CA ASP A 593 -10.72 14.47 21.07
C ASP A 593 -11.01 13.03 21.54
N GLY A 594 -10.17 12.53 22.46
CA GLY A 594 -10.31 11.21 23.08
C GLY A 594 -9.48 10.07 22.45
N ALA A 595 -8.68 10.34 21.42
CA ALA A 595 -7.79 9.32 20.85
C ALA A 595 -6.65 8.94 21.82
N ASP A 596 -6.41 7.64 22.02
CA ASP A 596 -5.24 7.15 22.77
C ASP A 596 -3.97 7.37 21.94
N LEU A 597 -3.31 8.51 22.15
CA LEU A 597 -2.05 8.91 21.49
C LEU A 597 -0.81 8.26 22.12
N CYS A 598 -0.96 7.32 23.06
CA CYS A 598 0.15 6.73 23.78
C CYS A 598 0.98 5.77 22.91
N VAL A 599 2.30 5.98 22.89
CA VAL A 599 3.26 5.05 22.32
C VAL A 599 3.46 3.89 23.30
N ARG A 600 3.15 2.65 22.89
CA ARG A 600 3.23 1.49 23.81
C ARG A 600 4.28 0.46 23.45
N ASP A 601 4.91 -0.14 24.46
CA ASP A 601 5.79 -1.31 24.36
C ASP A 601 6.97 -1.16 23.38
N VAL A 602 7.55 0.05 23.29
CA VAL A 602 8.71 0.35 22.44
C VAL A 602 10.02 0.23 23.19
N ARG A 603 11.11 -0.06 22.48
CA ARG A 603 12.48 0.13 22.99
C ARG A 603 13.14 1.30 22.27
N VAL A 604 13.62 2.29 23.00
CA VAL A 604 14.18 3.53 22.47
C VAL A 604 15.63 3.67 22.93
N ASN A 605 16.55 3.62 21.98
CA ASN A 605 18.00 3.66 22.24
C ASN A 605 18.65 5.02 21.90
N VAL A 606 17.83 6.03 21.61
CA VAL A 606 18.27 7.38 21.22
C VAL A 606 17.58 8.38 22.13
N GLU A 607 18.26 9.48 22.41
CA GLU A 607 17.71 10.57 23.23
C GLU A 607 16.38 11.06 22.63
N VAL A 608 15.38 11.23 23.49
CA VAL A 608 14.06 11.73 23.08
C VAL A 608 13.91 13.15 23.60
N ASN A 609 14.02 14.12 22.70
CA ASN A 609 13.74 15.52 23.00
C ASN A 609 12.34 15.86 22.50
N VAL A 610 11.39 15.95 23.42
CA VAL A 610 10.07 16.54 23.15
C VAL A 610 10.20 18.02 23.39
N SER A 611 10.34 18.77 22.30
CA SER A 611 10.58 20.20 22.40
C SER A 611 9.69 21.08 21.53
N PHE A 612 8.77 20.58 20.70
CA PHE A 612 7.94 21.49 19.91
C PHE A 612 6.54 20.96 19.64
N GLY A 613 5.56 21.69 20.21
CA GLY A 613 4.17 21.81 19.82
C GLY A 613 3.29 20.55 19.74
N THR A 614 3.63 19.50 20.45
CA THR A 614 2.64 18.49 20.88
C THR A 614 2.02 18.95 22.20
N SER A 615 0.72 18.76 22.39
CA SER A 615 0.05 19.02 23.68
C SER A 615 0.02 17.79 24.59
N VAL A 616 0.29 16.61 24.03
CA VAL A 616 0.29 15.33 24.75
C VAL A 616 1.56 14.55 24.44
N VAL A 617 2.28 14.16 25.49
CA VAL A 617 3.34 13.14 25.44
C VAL A 617 2.84 11.95 26.22
N CYS A 618 2.74 10.79 25.58
CA CYS A 618 2.34 9.59 26.31
C CYS A 618 3.15 8.35 25.89
N TYR A 619 3.73 7.67 26.88
CA TYR A 619 4.39 6.37 26.72
C TYR A 619 3.85 5.37 27.73
N VAL A 620 3.59 4.13 27.30
CA VAL A 620 3.12 3.04 28.18
C VAL A 620 3.94 1.78 27.93
N GLY A 621 4.60 1.22 28.94
CA GLY A 621 5.39 -0.02 28.75
C GLY A 621 6.69 0.18 27.94
N ALA A 622 7.12 1.43 27.72
CA ALA A 622 8.30 1.71 26.91
C ALA A 622 9.61 1.50 27.69
N THR A 623 10.65 0.99 27.04
CA THR A 623 12.01 0.87 27.58
C THR A 623 12.95 1.89 26.94
N PHE A 624 13.54 2.77 27.73
CA PHE A 624 14.48 3.81 27.29
C PHE A 624 15.91 3.46 27.72
N ALA A 625 16.84 3.43 26.76
CA ALA A 625 18.27 3.25 26.99
C ALA A 625 19.07 4.55 26.79
N ALA A 626 18.37 5.67 26.64
CA ALA A 626 18.91 7.02 26.52
C ALA A 626 17.93 7.99 27.20
N ASP A 627 18.41 9.21 27.46
CA ASP A 627 17.64 10.21 28.18
C ASP A 627 16.37 10.65 27.45
N VAL A 628 15.33 10.97 28.22
CA VAL A 628 14.09 11.53 27.72
C VAL A 628 13.94 12.93 28.31
N VAL A 629 13.96 13.95 27.46
CA VAL A 629 13.76 15.34 27.87
C VAL A 629 12.42 15.81 27.32
N VAL A 630 11.55 16.23 28.22
CA VAL A 630 10.27 16.86 27.91
C VAL A 630 10.35 18.32 28.33
N ASP A 631 10.54 19.19 27.34
CA ASP A 631 10.47 20.63 27.53
C ASP A 631 9.01 21.07 27.44
N VAL A 632 8.39 21.25 28.60
CA VAL A 632 6.96 21.57 28.72
C VAL A 632 6.66 22.99 28.22
N GLU A 633 7.59 23.94 28.37
CA GLU A 633 7.41 25.31 27.86
C GLU A 633 7.16 25.30 26.34
N SER A 634 7.88 24.42 25.67
CA SER A 634 7.91 24.30 24.22
C SER A 634 6.78 23.44 23.60
N MET A 635 6.01 22.73 24.44
CA MET A 635 4.78 22.03 24.05
C MET A 635 3.67 23.01 23.66
N SER A 636 2.67 22.57 22.88
CA SER A 636 1.55 23.41 22.44
C SER A 636 0.30 23.25 23.31
N GLY A 637 -0.61 24.21 23.20
CA GLY A 637 -1.92 24.19 23.84
C GLY A 637 -1.91 24.74 25.26
N SER A 638 -3.09 25.16 25.72
CA SER A 638 -3.30 25.67 27.08
C SER A 638 -3.19 24.58 28.15
N VAL A 639 -3.39 23.32 27.76
CA VAL A 639 -3.25 22.14 28.62
C VAL A 639 -2.22 21.22 28.01
N ARG A 640 -1.14 20.97 28.75
CA ARG A 640 -0.04 20.10 28.32
C ARG A 640 -0.02 18.84 29.18
N ASN A 641 -0.24 17.68 28.57
CA ASN A 641 -0.28 16.40 29.27
C ASN A 641 1.00 15.60 29.00
N VAL A 642 1.65 15.13 30.06
CA VAL A 642 2.82 14.25 29.97
C VAL A 642 2.51 13.00 30.76
N THR A 643 2.51 11.84 30.14
CA THR A 643 2.21 10.56 30.78
C THR A 643 3.28 9.52 30.45
N LEU A 644 3.94 8.98 31.46
CA LEU A 644 4.80 7.80 31.32
C LEU A 644 4.30 6.75 32.30
N ALA A 645 3.69 5.68 31.78
CA ALA A 645 3.13 4.59 32.59
C ALA A 645 3.90 3.29 32.35
N ASN A 646 4.28 2.57 33.41
CA ASN A 646 4.98 1.27 33.34
C ASN A 646 6.23 1.29 32.42
N CYS A 647 6.94 2.42 32.35
CA CYS A 647 8.13 2.54 31.50
C CYS A 647 9.40 2.14 32.27
N THR A 648 10.43 1.67 31.56
CA THR A 648 11.69 1.22 32.16
C THR A 648 12.86 2.03 31.59
N PHE A 649 13.72 2.56 32.46
CA PHE A 649 14.93 3.29 32.09
C PHE A 649 16.17 2.46 32.44
N VAL A 650 17.03 2.22 31.45
CA VAL A 650 18.20 1.34 31.56
C VAL A 650 19.49 2.06 31.17
N GLY A 651 20.63 1.60 31.71
CA GLY A 651 21.95 2.12 31.36
C GLY A 651 22.24 3.54 31.86
N GLY A 652 21.58 3.99 32.94
CA GLY A 652 21.72 5.35 33.47
C GLY A 652 20.83 6.39 32.79
N ALA A 653 20.01 5.98 31.81
CA ALA A 653 19.03 6.84 31.18
C ALA A 653 18.10 7.49 32.23
N SER A 654 17.78 8.77 32.03
CA SER A 654 16.94 9.56 32.95
C SER A 654 15.82 10.28 32.22
N LEU A 655 14.76 10.58 32.95
CA LEU A 655 13.64 11.40 32.51
C LEU A 655 13.80 12.82 33.06
N TYR A 656 13.78 13.81 32.17
CA TYR A 656 13.81 15.24 32.50
C TYR A 656 12.50 15.87 32.06
N VAL A 657 11.72 16.40 32.99
CA VAL A 657 10.52 17.18 32.71
C VAL A 657 10.80 18.63 33.11
N VAL A 658 11.00 19.47 32.11
CA VAL A 658 11.50 20.84 32.28
C VAL A 658 10.36 21.81 32.02
N GLY A 659 9.96 22.55 33.05
CA GLY A 659 8.99 23.64 32.93
C GLY A 659 9.60 24.93 32.39
N TRP A 660 8.91 26.04 32.64
CA TRP A 660 9.21 27.36 32.09
C TRP A 660 10.39 28.02 32.79
N ARG A 661 11.35 28.50 32.00
CA ARG A 661 12.43 29.35 32.52
C ARG A 661 11.92 30.75 32.93
N PRO A 662 11.16 31.48 32.08
CA PRO A 662 10.47 32.72 32.48
C PRO A 662 9.23 32.42 33.33
N ASP A 663 8.56 33.47 33.82
CA ASP A 663 7.27 33.28 34.50
C ASP A 663 6.23 32.73 33.51
N PRO A 664 5.55 31.62 33.85
CA PRO A 664 4.63 30.96 32.93
C PRO A 664 3.41 31.85 32.58
N PRO A 665 2.90 31.78 31.34
CA PRO A 665 1.73 32.55 30.92
C PRO A 665 0.48 32.21 31.76
N ALA A 666 -0.35 33.22 32.03
CA ALA A 666 -1.63 33.01 32.71
C ALA A 666 -2.61 32.20 31.83
N GLY A 667 -3.30 31.23 32.42
CA GLY A 667 -4.30 30.39 31.72
C GLY A 667 -3.75 29.08 31.15
N GLU A 668 -2.44 28.83 31.26
CA GLU A 668 -1.83 27.54 30.90
C GLU A 668 -1.77 26.60 32.10
N ARG A 669 -1.74 25.28 31.85
CA ARG A 669 -1.50 24.24 32.86
C ARG A 669 -0.73 23.06 32.27
N ALA A 670 0.01 22.36 33.11
CA ALA A 670 0.62 21.09 32.76
C ALA A 670 0.19 19.98 33.72
N ASP A 671 -0.22 18.84 33.18
CA ASP A 671 -0.56 17.63 33.94
C ASP A 671 0.47 16.55 33.60
N VAL A 672 1.40 16.30 34.53
CA VAL A 672 2.48 15.33 34.40
C VAL A 672 2.18 14.14 35.30
N LEU A 673 2.02 12.96 34.70
CA LEU A 673 1.80 11.68 35.38
C LEU A 673 2.92 10.70 35.03
N ILE A 674 3.70 10.31 36.03
CA ILE A 674 4.71 9.26 35.92
C ILE A 674 4.27 8.15 36.87
N SER A 675 3.90 7.00 36.32
CA SER A 675 3.34 5.88 37.09
C SER A 675 4.06 4.59 36.72
N GLY A 676 4.40 3.74 37.69
CA GLY A 676 5.02 2.44 37.38
C GLY A 676 6.41 2.55 36.74
N LEU A 677 7.10 3.69 36.87
CA LEU A 677 8.40 3.89 36.24
C LEU A 677 9.48 3.07 36.94
N GLU A 678 10.28 2.32 36.20
CA GLU A 678 11.38 1.52 36.75
C GLU A 678 12.73 2.03 36.24
N SER A 679 13.53 2.64 37.10
CA SER A 679 14.94 2.98 36.86
C SER A 679 15.81 2.33 37.93
N ARG A 680 16.69 1.39 37.53
CA ARG A 680 17.56 0.65 38.47
C ARG A 680 19.05 0.86 38.28
N SER A 681 19.43 1.71 37.34
CA SER A 681 20.80 1.77 36.82
C SER A 681 21.44 3.14 37.01
N GLY A 682 21.11 3.84 38.11
CA GLY A 682 21.63 5.16 38.44
C GLY A 682 20.96 6.33 37.72
N GLY A 683 19.98 6.04 36.85
CA GLY A 683 19.12 7.06 36.26
C GLY A 683 17.99 7.48 37.20
N GLY A 684 17.30 8.58 36.88
CA GLY A 684 16.21 9.09 37.72
C GLY A 684 15.20 9.95 36.97
N VAL A 685 14.39 10.66 37.75
CA VAL A 685 13.43 11.64 37.25
C VAL A 685 13.82 13.02 37.79
N LEU A 686 14.05 13.97 36.90
CA LEU A 686 14.22 15.38 37.25
C LEU A 686 12.99 16.16 36.80
N VAL A 687 12.36 16.87 37.73
CA VAL A 687 11.36 17.90 37.41
C VAL A 687 11.98 19.25 37.74
N ALA A 688 12.11 20.11 36.74
CA ALA A 688 12.84 21.37 36.86
C ALA A 688 11.99 22.57 36.43
N ASN A 689 12.43 23.77 36.82
CA ASN A 689 11.83 25.07 36.48
C ASN A 689 10.42 25.30 37.06
N ARG A 690 9.72 26.32 36.57
CA ARG A 690 8.41 26.75 37.07
C ARG A 690 7.29 26.06 36.29
N PHE A 691 6.18 25.82 36.96
CA PHE A 691 4.94 25.33 36.35
C PHE A 691 3.80 26.31 36.63
N PRO A 692 2.89 26.56 35.67
CA PRO A 692 1.76 27.46 35.85
C PRO A 692 0.88 27.07 37.04
N PRO A 693 0.23 28.04 37.73
CA PRO A 693 -0.75 27.76 38.77
C PRO A 693 -1.87 26.82 38.27
N GLY A 694 -2.13 25.74 39.03
CA GLY A 694 -3.11 24.70 38.67
C GLY A 694 -2.52 23.47 37.97
N SER A 695 -1.24 23.51 37.60
CA SER A 695 -0.50 22.34 37.09
C SER A 695 -0.37 21.25 38.14
N ARG A 696 -0.31 19.98 37.71
CA ARG A 696 -0.17 18.80 38.57
C ARG A 696 1.02 17.99 38.11
N VAL A 697 1.90 17.63 39.02
CA VAL A 697 3.01 16.71 38.75
C VAL A 697 2.92 15.57 39.76
N THR A 698 2.71 14.37 39.25
CA THR A 698 2.53 13.16 40.06
C THR A 698 3.54 12.11 39.62
N VAL A 699 4.34 11.64 40.57
CA VAL A 699 5.19 10.45 40.41
C VAL A 699 4.68 9.41 41.41
N VAL A 700 4.19 8.29 40.93
CA VAL A 700 3.51 7.27 41.74
C VAL A 700 3.91 5.86 41.31
N ASP A 701 3.83 4.89 42.23
CA ASP A 701 4.08 3.46 41.97
C ASP A 701 5.41 3.15 41.25
N SER A 702 6.42 4.01 41.41
CA SER A 702 7.67 3.95 40.65
C SER A 702 8.82 3.44 41.50
N VAL A 703 9.73 2.68 40.90
CA VAL A 703 10.96 2.16 41.51
C VAL A 703 12.15 2.92 40.92
N LEU A 704 12.76 3.80 41.73
CA LEU A 704 13.90 4.62 41.35
C LEU A 704 15.09 4.28 42.27
N VAL A 705 16.08 3.58 41.73
CA VAL A 705 17.32 3.21 42.43
C VAL A 705 18.46 3.99 41.80
N ALA A 706 18.95 4.97 42.56
CA ALA A 706 20.10 5.80 42.24
C ALA A 706 21.43 5.05 42.45
#